data_AF-A0A1J3I8E4-F1
#
_entry.id   AF-A0A1J3I8E4-F1
#
_cell.length_a   1.000
_cell.length_b   1.000
_cell.length_c   1.000
_cell.angle_alpha   90.00
_cell.angle_beta   90.00
_cell.angle_gamma   90.00
#
_symmetry.space_group_name_H-M   'P 1'
#
loop_
_entity.id
_entity.type
_entity.pdbx_description
1 polymer ?
#
loop_
_entity_poly.entity_id
_entity_poly.type
_entity_poly.pdbx_seq_one_letter_code
_entity_poly.pdbx_strand_id
1 'polypeptide(L)'
;MDSLLQRYRNDRRKLMEFLMSSGLVKELRSPSGSSTPLSPADLDALSADYVLDCVKSGGVVDVFKATEKYNFESSYPVMIHSQSRDSYFLVSSPDAAGSPPHRLPPQPVNVENSSNNSPDMSCHIDSSYTPTRDNYIFKEETPDSKPMKPVKIVPLGLPPLRTGLSDDDLREAAYELMVASMLLSSVEAYPTQRRKIEKGSKLLLSLKRKDKPHIQHQISNAHSEVINMIRVQMQISSKMDTCIRRNLVQLAQLRTGEQIDLPQLALGLLVGIFKSDFPNEKLYMKWKTRQANLLEEALCFSPGLEKNERATMRKCLATIRDSKEWDVVMSSSLRIDVLSSIRHVSSKLSSLPGRCGIEEETYYWTAIYHLNIRLYEKLLFGVFDILEEGQLIEDASSMLFHMKSIWSTLGITENLHNAIYGWVLFQQFVCTGEPSLLGNAIQELEKVTSTEKGNPKEDLYLSHIVCSRQAIGTDIHLGLVKAIFTSVSAWCDDQLQDYHLHFGKKPRDFGMLVRLASTVGLPPSDCTRTELITLDTMSDEVGDKIQSYVQNSIKGACARAAHFAYVKSHGERTHALALLANELSVIAKAEINEFAPVFSKWLPECMMISAMLLHRFYGERLMPFLEGVSSLSGEVRKVVPAAYMLEAALTQLYNCHSKSKLHKPYLHKLKNYEIEKVVKPVMLDWLISQHDHILQWTKRAFEIEEWEPVSVHQRHASSIVEIFRIIEETVSQLFGLHLPVDITHLQALLSIIYHSLDTYLQRIFDQLVDKKLLYPSPPPLTRFTDAIMPAMKRKSLEFTEPDNNMVKKLDELTIRKLCIRLNTLCYIQKQISATEDGIRKSLALVRSSLEKRSKTEIDEVDDENSMTHGEAVDELFATTYDSLRETNANCITKTRDLIGARVIFWDLRDMFLVQLYNGTVEGARLERLLPHIDSVLETVCSLSYEDSRDMVVLSICRSALEAYVRVLLDGGPTRAFSDSDITLMEEDLSILKEFFIADGEGLPRSLVEQEAKQAKEILDLYSLESEMLIQMLMTASELINMGVSSEQRRLEDAQTLVRVLCHKKDRNASKFLKRQYELPMSSEYEDVTSNLP
;
A
#
# COMPACT_ATOMS: atom_id res chain seq x y z
N MET A 1 11.90 -34.63 18.02
CA MET A 1 11.39 -34.31 19.37
C MET A 1 12.37 -33.41 20.12
N ASP A 2 13.67 -33.54 19.86
CA ASP A 2 14.74 -32.95 20.68
C ASP A 2 14.87 -31.41 20.59
N SER A 3 14.44 -30.79 19.49
CA SER A 3 14.44 -29.31 19.36
C SER A 3 13.50 -28.62 20.35
N LEU A 4 12.42 -29.28 20.78
CA LEU A 4 11.45 -28.72 21.72
C LEU A 4 11.97 -28.69 23.16
N LEU A 5 12.78 -29.68 23.57
CA LEU A 5 13.42 -29.71 24.89
C LEU A 5 14.50 -28.63 25.02
N GLN A 6 15.27 -28.41 23.96
CA GLN A 6 16.25 -27.33 23.90
C GLN A 6 15.55 -25.96 23.94
N ARG A 7 14.49 -25.79 23.16
CA ARG A 7 13.66 -24.58 23.18
C ARG A 7 13.05 -24.31 24.56
N TYR A 8 12.53 -25.35 25.23
CA TYR A 8 12.00 -25.24 26.59
C TYR A 8 13.06 -24.76 27.60
N ARG A 9 14.29 -25.25 27.50
CA ARG A 9 15.40 -24.79 28.36
C ARG A 9 15.76 -23.34 28.08
N ASN A 10 15.83 -22.94 26.80
CA ASN A 10 16.09 -21.56 26.39
C ASN A 10 15.02 -20.60 26.93
N ASP A 11 13.74 -20.96 26.72
CA ASP A 11 12.60 -20.17 27.18
C ASP A 11 12.58 -20.06 28.72
N ARG A 12 12.91 -21.15 29.43
CA ARG A 12 13.03 -21.13 30.90
C ARG A 12 14.16 -20.22 31.37
N ARG A 13 15.33 -20.27 30.74
CA ARG A 13 16.47 -19.41 31.12
C ARG A 13 16.16 -17.94 30.85
N LYS A 14 15.56 -17.61 29.70
CA LYS A 14 15.05 -16.27 29.36
C LYS A 14 14.09 -15.76 30.43
N LEU A 15 13.16 -16.61 30.87
CA LEU A 15 12.23 -16.26 31.93
C LEU A 15 12.96 -15.97 33.25
N MET A 16 13.94 -16.79 33.64
CA MET A 16 14.69 -16.57 34.88
C MET A 16 15.54 -15.29 34.83
N GLU A 17 16.23 -15.03 33.72
CA GLU A 17 16.97 -13.78 33.53
C GLU A 17 16.05 -12.56 33.57
N PHE A 18 14.89 -12.64 32.92
CA PHE A 18 13.87 -11.61 32.99
C PHE A 18 13.39 -11.38 34.43
N LEU A 19 13.04 -12.43 35.18
CA LEU A 19 12.59 -12.28 36.58
C LEU A 19 13.67 -11.70 37.49
N MET A 20 14.94 -12.03 37.25
CA MET A 20 16.07 -11.57 38.04
C MET A 20 16.50 -10.13 37.68
N SER A 21 16.26 -9.68 36.43
CA SER A 21 16.61 -8.34 35.94
C SER A 21 15.47 -7.32 36.02
N SER A 22 14.21 -7.77 36.05
CA SER A 22 13.00 -6.93 36.05
C SER A 22 12.71 -6.21 37.38
N GLY A 23 13.56 -6.36 38.39
CA GLY A 23 13.34 -5.80 39.73
C GLY A 23 12.17 -6.44 40.51
N LEU A 24 11.56 -7.50 39.96
CA LEU A 24 10.49 -8.28 40.59
C LEU A 24 11.01 -9.12 41.76
N VAL A 25 12.28 -9.54 41.69
CA VAL A 25 13.01 -10.12 42.82
C VAL A 25 13.68 -8.99 43.60
N LYS A 26 13.13 -8.68 44.79
CA LYS A 26 13.55 -7.58 45.67
C LYS A 26 14.73 -7.95 46.58
N GLU A 27 14.85 -9.23 46.96
CA GLU A 27 15.90 -9.70 47.88
C GLU A 27 16.30 -11.15 47.55
N LEU A 28 17.60 -11.44 47.50
CA LEU A 28 18.16 -12.79 47.32
C LEU A 28 18.88 -13.24 48.60
N ARG A 29 18.40 -14.32 49.22
CA ARG A 29 19.03 -14.91 50.41
C ARG A 29 19.91 -16.09 50.03
N SER A 30 21.16 -16.05 50.46
CA SER A 30 22.16 -17.13 50.36
C SER A 30 22.38 -17.77 51.74
N PRO A 31 22.92 -19.01 51.82
CA PRO A 31 23.10 -19.72 53.09
C PRO A 31 24.02 -19.01 54.11
N SER A 32 24.76 -17.97 53.71
CA SER A 32 25.60 -17.15 54.59
C SER A 32 24.94 -15.85 55.09
N GLY A 33 23.67 -15.59 54.76
CA GLY A 33 22.91 -14.45 55.29
C GLY A 33 23.32 -13.07 54.78
N SER A 34 24.22 -12.98 53.79
CA SER A 34 24.68 -11.71 53.21
C SER A 34 24.03 -11.41 51.85
N SER A 35 23.55 -10.18 51.67
CA SER A 35 23.11 -9.63 50.38
C SER A 35 24.30 -9.36 49.47
N THR A 36 24.71 -10.35 48.67
CA THR A 36 25.77 -10.19 47.67
C THR A 36 25.22 -9.60 46.37
N PRO A 37 25.92 -8.68 45.68
CA PRO A 37 25.57 -8.27 44.32
C PRO A 37 25.70 -9.46 43.36
N LEU A 38 24.85 -9.49 42.32
CA LEU A 38 24.75 -10.52 41.28
C LEU A 38 26.11 -10.91 40.66
N SER A 39 26.77 -11.94 41.21
CA SER A 39 27.46 -12.93 40.37
C SER A 39 26.38 -13.86 39.80
N PRO A 40 26.52 -14.41 38.58
CA PRO A 40 25.47 -15.22 37.98
C PRO A 40 25.27 -16.46 38.84
N ALA A 41 24.26 -16.43 39.72
CA ALA A 41 23.71 -17.64 40.28
C ALA A 41 23.38 -18.55 39.10
N ASP A 42 23.75 -19.82 39.18
CA ASP A 42 23.51 -20.79 38.12
C ASP A 42 22.00 -20.89 37.90
N LEU A 43 21.43 -20.06 37.00
CA LEU A 43 20.00 -19.93 36.77
C LEU A 43 19.40 -21.26 36.31
N ASP A 44 20.25 -22.13 35.76
CA ASP A 44 19.87 -23.47 35.37
C ASP A 44 19.57 -24.37 36.58
N ALA A 45 20.17 -24.09 37.74
CA ALA A 45 20.00 -24.84 38.97
C ALA A 45 18.92 -24.27 39.91
N LEU A 46 18.05 -23.38 39.42
CA LEU A 46 16.94 -22.79 40.16
C LEU A 46 15.58 -23.21 39.59
N SER A 47 14.59 -23.43 40.45
CA SER A 47 13.22 -23.77 40.04
C SER A 47 12.51 -22.50 39.56
N ALA A 48 12.02 -22.52 38.32
CA ALA A 48 11.27 -21.41 37.75
C ALA A 48 9.96 -21.17 38.49
N ASP A 49 9.27 -22.25 38.86
CA ASP A 49 8.01 -22.20 39.59
C ASP A 49 8.21 -21.64 41.00
N TYR A 50 9.29 -22.03 41.69
CA TYR A 50 9.64 -21.44 42.98
C TYR A 50 9.91 -19.93 42.88
N VAL A 51 10.67 -19.50 41.88
CA VAL A 51 10.99 -18.07 41.69
C VAL A 51 9.72 -17.28 41.35
N LEU A 52 8.85 -17.81 40.49
CA LEU A 52 7.56 -17.21 40.18
C LEU A 52 6.64 -17.11 41.41
N ASP A 53 6.59 -18.14 42.24
CA ASP A 53 5.83 -18.13 43.49
C ASP A 53 6.39 -17.10 44.49
N CYS A 54 7.72 -16.96 44.56
CA CYS A 54 8.38 -15.93 45.37
C CYS A 54 8.09 -14.52 44.84
N VAL A 55 8.09 -14.32 43.53
CA VAL A 55 7.72 -13.04 42.89
C VAL A 55 6.26 -12.68 43.22
N LYS A 56 5.33 -13.65 43.15
CA LYS A 56 3.92 -13.45 43.53
C LYS A 56 3.74 -13.11 45.02
N SER A 57 4.61 -13.61 45.88
CA SER A 57 4.51 -13.49 47.35
C SER A 57 5.39 -12.41 47.97
N GLY A 58 6.07 -11.56 47.18
CA GLY A 58 6.77 -10.37 47.66
C GLY A 58 8.21 -10.19 47.17
N GLY A 59 8.73 -11.08 46.32
CA GLY A 59 10.00 -10.91 45.62
C GLY A 59 11.25 -11.34 46.41
N VAL A 60 11.12 -12.04 47.54
CA VAL A 60 12.27 -12.58 48.29
C VAL A 60 12.55 -14.01 47.84
N VAL A 61 13.71 -14.25 47.22
CA VAL A 61 14.11 -15.57 46.70
C VAL A 61 15.24 -16.15 47.54
N ASP A 62 14.99 -17.30 48.16
CA ASP A 62 16.02 -18.12 48.82
C ASP A 62 16.65 -19.08 47.79
N VAL A 63 17.93 -18.88 47.51
CA VAL A 63 18.68 -19.65 46.50
C VAL A 63 18.77 -21.13 46.90
N PHE A 64 18.89 -21.43 48.19
CA PHE A 64 19.00 -22.82 48.66
C PHE A 64 17.70 -23.59 48.43
N LYS A 65 16.56 -22.98 48.83
CA LYS A 65 15.23 -23.57 48.60
C LYS A 65 14.86 -23.65 47.13
N ALA A 66 15.26 -22.67 46.34
CA ALA A 66 15.06 -22.68 44.89
C ALA A 66 15.81 -23.84 44.22
N THR A 67 17.05 -24.10 44.64
CA THR A 67 17.84 -25.24 44.16
C THR A 67 17.33 -26.57 44.69
N GLU A 68 16.87 -26.65 45.94
CA GLU A 68 16.26 -27.86 46.50
C GLU A 68 14.97 -28.23 45.76
N LYS A 69 14.08 -27.26 45.51
CA LYS A 69 12.84 -27.47 44.74
C LYS A 69 13.14 -27.83 43.27
N TYR A 70 14.16 -27.24 42.66
CA TYR A 70 14.63 -27.65 41.32
C TYR A 70 15.11 -29.11 41.30
N ASN A 71 15.88 -29.52 42.30
CA ASN A 71 16.35 -30.90 42.44
C ASN A 71 15.18 -31.88 42.66
N PHE A 72 14.16 -31.46 43.40
CA PHE A 72 12.92 -32.21 43.58
C PHE A 72 12.13 -32.34 42.26
N GLU A 73 11.88 -31.24 41.55
CA GLU A 73 11.16 -31.22 40.26
C GLU A 73 11.88 -32.01 39.18
N SER A 74 13.21 -31.89 39.09
CA SER A 74 14.03 -32.64 38.13
C SER A 74 14.05 -34.15 38.37
N SER A 75 13.50 -34.62 39.50
CA SER A 75 13.30 -36.04 39.77
C SER A 75 12.15 -36.64 38.93
N TYR A 76 11.21 -35.81 38.47
CA TYR A 76 10.06 -36.21 37.65
C TYR A 76 10.26 -35.93 36.13
N PRO A 77 9.49 -36.55 35.23
CA PRO A 77 9.49 -36.20 33.80
C PRO A 77 9.03 -34.76 33.57
N VAL A 78 9.60 -34.07 32.56
CA VAL A 78 9.17 -32.71 32.21
C VAL A 78 7.71 -32.74 31.81
N MET A 79 6.90 -31.86 32.40
CA MET A 79 5.45 -31.79 32.20
C MET A 79 5.07 -30.42 31.65
N ILE A 80 4.23 -30.37 30.62
CA ILE A 80 3.58 -29.13 30.17
C ILE A 80 2.12 -29.20 30.59
N HIS A 81 1.72 -28.24 31.40
CA HIS A 81 0.33 -28.00 31.73
C HIS A 81 -0.31 -27.16 30.62
N SER A 82 -1.24 -27.75 29.87
CA SER A 82 -2.12 -27.01 28.95
C SER A 82 -3.56 -27.06 29.47
N GLN A 83 -4.37 -26.04 29.16
CA GLN A 83 -5.77 -25.96 29.63
C GLN A 83 -6.64 -27.17 29.20
N SER A 84 -6.19 -27.97 28.23
CA SER A 84 -6.93 -29.14 27.74
C SER A 84 -6.32 -30.50 28.09
N ARG A 85 -5.05 -30.59 28.51
CA ARG A 85 -4.37 -31.83 28.99
C ARG A 85 -2.94 -31.58 29.50
N ASP A 86 -2.51 -32.39 30.46
CA ASP A 86 -1.11 -32.49 30.89
C ASP A 86 -0.32 -33.39 29.93
N SER A 87 0.80 -32.89 29.41
CA SER A 87 1.68 -33.62 28.49
C SER A 87 2.99 -33.98 29.15
N TYR A 88 3.38 -35.26 29.10
CA TYR A 88 4.64 -35.78 29.65
C TYR A 88 5.66 -36.02 28.53
N PHE A 89 6.91 -35.60 28.73
CA PHE A 89 8.00 -35.97 27.83
C PHE A 89 8.64 -37.30 28.26
N LEU A 90 8.51 -38.32 27.43
CA LEU A 90 9.21 -39.60 27.57
C LEU A 90 10.38 -39.65 26.58
N VAL A 91 11.56 -40.08 27.04
CA VAL A 91 12.69 -40.39 26.14
C VAL A 91 12.36 -41.73 25.46
N SER A 92 11.86 -41.70 24.24
CA SER A 92 11.64 -42.89 23.42
C SER A 92 12.53 -42.87 22.19
N SER A 93 13.19 -43.99 21.89
CA SER A 93 13.86 -44.23 20.62
C SER A 93 12.82 -44.24 19.48
N PRO A 94 12.88 -43.30 18.52
CA PRO A 94 11.86 -43.19 17.47
C PRO A 94 11.77 -44.44 16.58
N ASP A 95 12.86 -45.20 16.46
CA ASP A 95 12.89 -46.45 15.68
C ASP A 95 12.34 -47.66 16.44
N ALA A 96 12.23 -47.61 17.78
CA ALA A 96 11.70 -48.70 18.61
C ALA A 96 10.25 -48.47 19.04
N ALA A 97 9.80 -47.22 19.04
CA ALA A 97 8.39 -46.89 19.15
C ALA A 97 7.76 -47.08 17.76
N GLY A 98 7.25 -48.28 17.48
CA GLY A 98 6.43 -48.52 16.30
C GLY A 98 5.31 -47.48 16.18
N SER A 99 4.70 -47.39 14.98
CA SER A 99 3.59 -46.46 14.71
C SER A 99 2.61 -46.39 15.88
N PRO A 100 2.16 -45.19 16.30
CA PRO A 100 1.22 -45.08 17.41
C PRO A 100 0.01 -45.99 17.15
N PRO A 101 -0.52 -46.69 18.16
CA PRO A 101 -1.64 -47.59 17.95
C PRO A 101 -2.80 -46.82 17.30
N HIS A 102 -3.20 -47.25 16.09
CA HIS A 102 -4.36 -46.70 15.36
C HIS A 102 -5.68 -47.14 16.01
N ARG A 103 -5.88 -46.80 17.29
CA ARG A 103 -7.21 -46.84 17.90
C ARG A 103 -7.68 -45.40 18.07
N LEU A 104 -8.72 -45.04 17.33
CA LEU A 104 -9.51 -43.87 17.66
C LEU A 104 -9.96 -43.96 19.13
N PRO A 105 -9.95 -42.86 19.89
CA PRO A 105 -10.59 -42.84 21.20
C PRO A 105 -12.06 -43.23 21.03
N PRO A 106 -12.64 -44.04 21.94
CA PRO A 106 -14.05 -44.41 21.84
C PRO A 106 -14.91 -43.14 21.91
N GLN A 107 -15.77 -42.94 20.90
CA GLN A 107 -16.75 -41.86 20.91
C GLN A 107 -17.88 -42.17 21.90
N PRO A 108 -18.48 -41.15 22.54
CA PRO A 108 -19.58 -41.36 23.46
C PRO A 108 -20.80 -41.92 22.73
N VAL A 109 -21.35 -42.98 23.32
CA VAL A 109 -22.52 -43.73 22.85
C VAL A 109 -23.73 -42.80 22.73
N ASN A 110 -24.30 -42.70 21.53
CA ASN A 110 -25.72 -42.43 21.32
C ASN A 110 -26.20 -43.28 20.14
N VAL A 111 -26.63 -44.50 20.50
CA VAL A 111 -27.89 -45.16 20.10
C VAL A 111 -28.62 -44.50 18.93
N GLU A 112 -28.56 -45.09 17.72
CA GLU A 112 -29.61 -45.94 17.12
C GLU A 112 -29.38 -46.20 15.61
N ASN A 113 -29.47 -47.50 15.23
CA ASN A 113 -30.02 -48.09 13.99
C ASN A 113 -29.62 -47.51 12.60
N SER A 114 -29.22 -48.26 11.57
CA SER A 114 -29.42 -49.68 11.25
C SER A 114 -28.62 -50.07 9.99
N SER A 115 -28.27 -51.36 9.95
CA SER A 115 -28.17 -52.27 8.79
C SER A 115 -27.08 -52.10 7.71
N ASN A 116 -26.10 -53.00 7.85
CA ASN A 116 -25.76 -54.07 6.91
C ASN A 116 -24.73 -53.88 5.77
N ASN A 117 -23.70 -54.72 5.91
CA ASN A 117 -22.97 -55.49 4.90
C ASN A 117 -21.66 -54.90 4.32
N SER A 118 -20.58 -55.29 5.01
CA SER A 118 -19.22 -55.60 4.50
C SER A 118 -19.24 -56.72 3.43
N PRO A 119 -18.13 -57.11 2.75
CA PRO A 119 -16.71 -56.74 2.98
C PRO A 119 -15.83 -56.47 1.71
N ASP A 120 -14.62 -55.95 1.99
CA ASP A 120 -13.31 -56.16 1.35
C ASP A 120 -13.19 -56.66 -0.09
N MET A 121 -12.34 -55.99 -0.90
CA MET A 121 -10.97 -56.49 -1.20
C MET A 121 -10.24 -55.68 -2.30
N SER A 122 -8.99 -55.33 -1.99
CA SER A 122 -7.76 -55.26 -2.82
C SER A 122 -7.83 -55.07 -4.35
N CYS A 123 -7.04 -54.13 -4.88
CA CYS A 123 -6.34 -54.20 -6.17
C CYS A 123 -5.08 -53.32 -6.08
N HIS A 124 -3.88 -53.87 -6.01
CA HIS A 124 -3.00 -54.22 -7.15
C HIS A 124 -2.57 -53.03 -8.02
N ILE A 125 -1.26 -52.77 -7.93
CA ILE A 125 -0.43 -52.01 -8.85
C ILE A 125 -0.38 -52.79 -10.17
N ASP A 126 -0.65 -52.14 -11.30
CA ASP A 126 0.07 -52.43 -12.54
C ASP A 126 0.08 -51.25 -13.52
N SER A 127 1.25 -51.07 -14.11
CA SER A 127 1.62 -50.07 -15.09
C SER A 127 1.20 -50.46 -16.51
N SER A 128 0.73 -49.50 -17.31
CA SER A 128 1.00 -49.50 -18.76
C SER A 128 0.81 -48.10 -19.36
N TYR A 129 1.81 -47.66 -20.12
CA TYR A 129 1.79 -46.46 -20.96
C TYR A 129 1.22 -46.80 -22.34
N THR A 130 0.41 -45.91 -22.92
CA THR A 130 0.61 -45.32 -24.26
C THR A 130 -0.41 -44.19 -24.52
N PRO A 131 -0.08 -43.21 -25.38
CA PRO A 131 -0.63 -41.85 -25.31
C PRO A 131 -1.84 -41.65 -26.23
N THR A 132 -2.80 -40.82 -25.82
CA THR A 132 -3.78 -40.25 -26.76
C THR A 132 -4.16 -38.83 -26.36
N ARG A 133 -4.35 -38.05 -27.42
CA ARG A 133 -4.46 -36.59 -27.53
C ARG A 133 -5.86 -36.09 -27.14
N ASP A 134 -5.88 -34.84 -26.67
CA ASP A 134 -7.02 -33.91 -26.61
C ASP A 134 -8.18 -34.17 -25.61
N ASN A 135 -8.18 -33.39 -24.52
CA ASN A 135 -9.25 -32.45 -24.10
C ASN A 135 -9.06 -32.04 -22.64
N TYR A 136 -8.35 -30.95 -22.39
CA TYR A 136 -8.24 -30.37 -21.04
C TYR A 136 -9.47 -29.50 -20.74
N ILE A 137 -10.52 -30.12 -20.21
CA ILE A 137 -11.47 -29.45 -19.31
C ILE A 137 -10.80 -29.48 -17.93
N PHE A 138 -10.29 -28.33 -17.48
CA PHE A 138 -9.81 -28.18 -16.10
C PHE A 138 -11.03 -28.16 -15.16
N LYS A 139 -11.24 -29.27 -14.44
CA LYS A 139 -12.09 -29.30 -13.26
C LYS A 139 -11.45 -28.42 -12.17
N GLU A 140 -12.28 -27.63 -11.51
CA GLU A 140 -11.93 -26.95 -10.26
C GLU A 140 -11.48 -27.97 -9.21
N GLU A 141 -10.17 -28.09 -9.02
CA GLU A 141 -9.62 -28.65 -7.79
C GLU A 141 -9.48 -27.50 -6.79
N THR A 142 -10.36 -27.49 -5.79
CA THR A 142 -10.17 -26.72 -4.57
C THR A 142 -8.84 -27.11 -3.94
N PRO A 143 -7.89 -26.19 -3.72
CA PRO A 143 -6.65 -26.52 -3.06
C PRO A 143 -6.97 -26.81 -1.59
N ASP A 144 -6.83 -28.08 -1.21
CA ASP A 144 -6.72 -28.50 0.18
C ASP A 144 -5.63 -27.64 0.84
N SER A 145 -6.03 -26.68 1.67
CA SER A 145 -5.13 -25.87 2.48
C SER A 145 -4.49 -26.77 3.54
N LYS A 146 -3.46 -27.52 3.13
CA LYS A 146 -2.62 -28.26 4.06
C LYS A 146 -1.90 -27.25 4.94
N PRO A 147 -1.95 -27.39 6.28
CA PRO A 147 -1.16 -26.56 7.16
C PRO A 147 0.31 -26.65 6.76
N MET A 148 0.97 -25.50 6.71
CA MET A 148 2.38 -25.31 6.32
C MET A 148 3.24 -26.39 7.00
N LYS A 149 3.69 -27.38 6.24
CA LYS A 149 4.61 -28.39 6.75
C LYS A 149 5.92 -27.66 7.11
N PRO A 150 6.56 -27.96 8.24
CA PRO A 150 7.86 -27.39 8.56
C PRO A 150 8.80 -27.68 7.40
N VAL A 151 9.53 -26.66 6.93
CA VAL A 151 10.53 -26.77 5.87
C VAL A 151 11.51 -27.87 6.27
N LYS A 152 11.41 -29.05 5.65
CA LYS A 152 12.22 -30.22 6.00
C LYS A 152 13.52 -30.14 5.22
N ILE A 153 14.60 -29.72 5.88
CA ILE A 153 15.95 -29.90 5.36
C ILE A 153 16.17 -31.41 5.16
N VAL A 154 16.68 -31.79 3.99
CA VAL A 154 17.05 -33.17 3.71
C VAL A 154 18.24 -33.56 4.62
N PRO A 155 18.12 -34.62 5.44
CA PRO A 155 19.20 -35.01 6.35
C PRO A 155 20.45 -35.45 5.58
N LEU A 156 21.63 -35.22 6.16
CA LEU A 156 22.90 -35.53 5.49
C LEU A 156 23.04 -37.02 5.13
N GLY A 157 22.48 -37.92 5.93
CA GLY A 157 22.61 -39.37 5.75
C GLY A 157 23.81 -39.98 6.49
N LEU A 158 24.31 -39.32 7.54
CA LEU A 158 25.33 -39.90 8.42
C LEU A 158 24.79 -41.20 9.05
N PRO A 159 25.62 -42.25 9.20
CA PRO A 159 25.25 -43.48 9.89
C PRO A 159 24.57 -43.20 11.24
N PRO A 160 23.41 -43.81 11.56
CA PRO A 160 22.69 -43.54 12.80
C PRO A 160 23.48 -44.03 14.02
N LEU A 161 23.39 -43.31 15.14
CA LEU A 161 23.98 -43.72 16.40
C LEU A 161 23.20 -44.90 16.98
N ARG A 162 23.91 -45.95 17.43
CA ARG A 162 23.29 -47.20 17.90
C ARG A 162 23.05 -47.24 19.41
N THR A 163 23.67 -46.34 20.16
CA THR A 163 23.66 -46.31 21.64
C THR A 163 22.62 -45.38 22.25
N GLY A 164 21.73 -44.78 21.45
CA GLY A 164 20.66 -43.92 21.93
C GLY A 164 21.15 -42.60 22.55
N LEU A 165 22.36 -42.15 22.21
CA LEU A 165 22.89 -40.84 22.62
C LEU A 165 21.97 -39.70 22.18
N SER A 166 21.58 -38.85 23.12
CA SER A 166 20.77 -37.66 22.85
C SER A 166 21.62 -36.48 22.37
N ASP A 167 20.98 -35.46 21.81
CA ASP A 167 21.65 -34.21 21.43
C ASP A 167 22.29 -33.48 22.62
N ASP A 168 21.70 -33.61 23.81
CA ASP A 168 22.28 -33.11 25.07
C ASP A 168 23.55 -33.86 25.44
N ASP A 169 23.55 -35.19 25.27
CA ASP A 169 24.71 -36.03 25.54
C ASP A 169 25.88 -35.65 24.62
N LEU A 170 25.59 -35.44 23.33
CA LEU A 170 26.60 -35.02 22.36
C LEU A 170 27.12 -33.60 22.66
N ARG A 171 26.25 -32.67 23.05
CA ARG A 171 26.65 -31.30 23.43
C ARG A 171 27.58 -31.32 24.65
N GLU A 172 27.20 -32.03 25.72
CA GLU A 172 28.01 -32.11 26.93
C GLU A 172 29.34 -32.84 26.69
N ALA A 173 29.35 -33.90 25.89
CA ALA A 173 30.57 -34.62 25.49
C ALA A 173 31.50 -33.75 24.62
N ALA A 174 30.95 -32.96 23.69
CA ALA A 174 31.72 -32.05 22.87
C ALA A 174 32.40 -30.95 23.69
N TYR A 175 31.72 -30.46 24.74
CA TYR A 175 32.30 -29.52 25.71
C TYR A 175 33.44 -30.17 26.51
N GLU A 176 33.25 -31.37 27.04
CA GLU A 176 34.29 -32.13 27.77
C GLU A 176 35.55 -32.32 26.91
N LEU A 177 35.37 -32.66 25.63
CA LEU A 177 36.45 -32.85 24.68
C LEU A 177 37.17 -31.54 24.36
N MET A 178 36.44 -30.44 24.15
CA MET A 178 37.01 -29.12 23.92
C MET A 178 37.91 -28.67 25.08
N VAL A 179 37.40 -28.76 26.31
CA VAL A 179 38.16 -28.34 27.49
C VAL A 179 39.41 -29.21 27.66
N ALA A 180 39.32 -30.51 27.40
CA ALA A 180 40.48 -31.40 27.44
C ALA A 180 41.53 -30.99 26.42
N SER A 181 41.15 -30.83 25.14
CA SER A 181 42.06 -30.43 24.06
C SER A 181 42.74 -29.08 24.35
N MET A 182 42.00 -28.08 24.85
CA MET A 182 42.55 -26.76 25.19
C MET A 182 43.54 -26.79 26.37
N LEU A 183 43.34 -27.68 27.35
CA LEU A 183 44.25 -27.81 28.50
C LEU A 183 45.55 -28.53 28.11
N LEU A 184 45.46 -29.49 27.17
CA LEU A 184 46.58 -30.33 26.74
C LEU A 184 47.43 -29.69 25.65
N SER A 185 46.83 -28.85 24.78
CA SER A 185 47.54 -28.12 23.72
C SER A 185 48.42 -26.97 24.23
N SER A 186 48.54 -26.79 25.55
CA SER A 186 49.17 -25.62 26.19
C SER A 186 50.70 -25.54 26.06
N VAL A 187 51.34 -26.37 25.23
CA VAL A 187 52.81 -26.44 25.12
C VAL A 187 53.38 -26.14 23.72
N GLU A 188 52.60 -26.12 22.62
CA GLU A 188 53.20 -25.92 21.29
C GLU A 188 52.47 -24.89 20.37
N ALA A 189 53.27 -23.90 19.92
CA ALA A 189 53.13 -23.04 18.74
C ALA A 189 52.29 -21.72 18.77
N TYR A 190 52.85 -20.71 18.08
CA TYR A 190 52.35 -19.38 17.65
C TYR A 190 52.71 -18.10 18.45
N PRO A 191 53.97 -17.60 18.38
CA PRO A 191 54.37 -16.31 18.95
C PRO A 191 54.01 -15.08 18.08
N THR A 192 53.62 -15.25 16.82
CA THR A 192 53.74 -14.18 15.81
C THR A 192 52.51 -13.30 15.56
N GLN A 193 51.31 -13.67 16.04
CA GLN A 193 50.09 -12.89 15.77
C GLN A 193 49.52 -12.13 16.98
N ARG A 194 50.13 -12.28 18.16
CA ARG A 194 49.76 -11.57 19.40
C ARG A 194 49.86 -10.04 19.29
N ARG A 195 50.69 -9.53 18.39
CA ARG A 195 50.97 -8.07 18.26
C ARG A 195 49.92 -7.27 17.50
N LYS A 196 48.98 -7.89 16.78
CA LYS A 196 47.94 -7.14 16.02
C LYS A 196 46.67 -6.87 16.83
N ILE A 197 46.32 -7.72 17.80
CA ILE A 197 45.06 -7.58 18.58
C ILE A 197 45.23 -6.60 19.76
N GLU A 198 46.43 -6.45 20.32
CA GLU A 198 46.70 -5.54 21.46
C GLU A 198 46.54 -4.03 21.16
N LYS A 199 46.37 -3.62 19.90
CA LYS A 199 46.16 -2.21 19.54
C LYS A 199 44.70 -1.75 19.64
N GLY A 200 43.74 -2.67 19.75
CA GLY A 200 42.30 -2.34 19.80
C GLY A 200 41.70 -2.18 21.20
N SER A 201 42.35 -2.65 22.26
CA SER A 201 41.71 -2.88 23.57
C SER A 201 42.27 -2.05 24.74
N LYS A 202 42.97 -0.94 24.47
CA LYS A 202 43.59 -0.11 25.53
C LYS A 202 42.70 0.97 26.18
N LEU A 203 41.40 1.04 25.87
CA LEU A 203 40.56 2.15 26.32
C LEU A 203 39.57 1.86 27.48
N LEU A 204 39.47 0.63 28.01
CA LEU A 204 38.45 0.31 29.03
C LEU A 204 38.91 -0.42 30.31
N LEU A 205 40.21 -0.43 30.63
CA LEU A 205 40.73 -1.10 31.84
C LEU A 205 41.33 -0.16 32.90
N SER A 206 40.84 1.08 33.02
CA SER A 206 41.25 2.00 34.08
C SER A 206 40.10 2.35 35.03
N LEU A 207 39.59 1.38 35.80
CA LEU A 207 38.88 1.61 37.07
C LEU A 207 38.48 0.27 37.70
N LYS A 208 39.39 -0.34 38.48
CA LYS A 208 39.05 -1.14 39.67
C LYS A 208 40.30 -1.35 40.52
N ARG A 209 40.14 -1.04 41.81
CA ARG A 209 41.21 -0.96 42.82
C ARG A 209 41.79 -2.33 43.14
N LYS A 210 43.09 -2.32 43.43
CA LYS A 210 43.93 -3.45 43.84
C LYS A 210 43.46 -4.06 45.17
N ASP A 211 43.27 -5.37 45.19
CA ASP A 211 43.54 -6.22 46.36
C ASP A 211 44.45 -7.38 45.93
N LYS A 212 45.42 -7.70 46.78
CA LYS A 212 46.57 -8.59 46.51
C LYS A 212 46.14 -10.07 46.34
N PRO A 213 46.70 -10.83 45.38
CA PRO A 213 46.44 -12.27 45.29
C PRO A 213 47.49 -13.11 46.05
N HIS A 214 47.00 -14.15 46.70
CA HIS A 214 47.78 -15.30 47.15
C HIS A 214 48.06 -16.23 45.96
N ILE A 215 49.23 -16.88 45.99
CA ILE A 215 49.89 -17.55 44.86
C ILE A 215 49.17 -18.87 44.52
N GLN A 216 48.58 -18.97 43.33
CA GLN A 216 48.20 -20.22 42.67
C GLN A 216 48.61 -20.11 41.20
N HIS A 217 49.36 -21.09 40.67
CA HIS A 217 49.91 -21.10 39.31
C HIS A 217 48.84 -20.83 38.24
N GLN A 218 49.05 -19.76 37.47
CA GLN A 218 48.13 -19.24 36.46
C GLN A 218 48.12 -20.10 35.19
N ILE A 219 47.00 -20.76 34.92
CA ILE A 219 46.55 -21.02 33.55
C ILE A 219 46.31 -19.65 32.92
N SER A 220 46.86 -19.38 31.74
CA SER A 220 46.75 -18.09 31.02
C SER A 220 45.32 -17.55 31.07
N ASN A 221 45.10 -16.39 31.71
CA ASN A 221 43.78 -15.79 31.97
C ASN A 221 42.85 -15.77 30.74
N ALA A 222 43.41 -15.67 29.53
CA ALA A 222 42.67 -15.67 28.26
C ALA A 222 41.92 -16.99 27.95
N HIS A 223 42.50 -18.16 28.30
CA HIS A 223 41.82 -19.44 28.05
C HIS A 223 40.67 -19.67 29.02
N SER A 224 40.77 -19.18 30.26
CA SER A 224 39.70 -19.32 31.24
C SER A 224 38.47 -18.49 30.88
N GLU A 225 38.65 -17.31 30.28
CA GLU A 225 37.55 -16.46 29.81
C GLU A 225 36.80 -17.12 28.65
N VAL A 226 37.53 -17.65 27.66
CA VAL A 226 36.94 -18.35 26.51
C VAL A 226 36.24 -19.65 26.91
N ILE A 227 36.82 -20.45 27.81
CA ILE A 227 36.17 -21.68 28.31
C ILE A 227 34.86 -21.33 29.04
N ASN A 228 34.86 -20.25 29.82
CA ASN A 228 33.65 -19.79 30.51
C ASN A 228 32.58 -19.30 29.53
N MET A 229 32.97 -18.68 28.42
CA MET A 229 32.07 -18.29 27.34
C MET A 229 31.48 -19.52 26.63
N ILE A 230 32.32 -20.47 26.18
CA ILE A 230 31.87 -21.72 25.55
C ILE A 230 30.91 -22.48 26.47
N ARG A 231 31.22 -22.53 27.77
CA ARG A 231 30.37 -23.16 28.80
C ARG A 231 28.96 -22.56 28.82
N VAL A 232 28.86 -21.22 28.84
CA VAL A 232 27.56 -20.52 28.88
C VAL A 232 26.77 -20.84 27.62
N GLN A 233 27.39 -20.71 26.45
CA GLN A 233 26.77 -20.99 25.15
C GLN A 233 26.31 -22.44 25.00
N MET A 234 27.13 -23.40 25.45
CA MET A 234 26.83 -24.83 25.45
C MET A 234 25.90 -25.27 26.60
N GLN A 235 25.42 -24.32 27.42
CA GLN A 235 24.49 -24.56 28.53
C GLN A 235 25.00 -25.56 29.57
N ILE A 236 26.30 -25.50 29.89
CA ILE A 236 26.93 -26.40 30.86
C ILE A 236 26.93 -25.75 32.25
N SER A 237 26.41 -26.46 33.25
CA SER A 237 26.36 -25.96 34.64
C SER A 237 27.77 -25.68 35.20
N SER A 238 27.89 -24.69 36.09
CA SER A 238 29.17 -24.31 36.70
C SER A 238 29.77 -25.44 37.54
N LYS A 239 28.91 -26.19 38.23
CA LYS A 239 29.33 -27.34 39.06
C LYS A 239 29.89 -28.48 38.20
N MET A 240 29.27 -28.74 37.04
CA MET A 240 29.74 -29.78 36.13
C MET A 240 31.08 -29.41 35.50
N ASP A 241 31.21 -28.17 35.00
CA ASP A 241 32.47 -27.66 34.44
C ASP A 241 33.62 -27.68 35.47
N THR A 242 33.39 -27.19 36.70
CA THR A 242 34.44 -27.23 37.74
C THR A 242 34.88 -28.65 38.08
N CYS A 243 33.95 -29.61 38.16
CA CYS A 243 34.26 -31.02 38.35
C CYS A 243 35.07 -31.61 37.19
N ILE A 244 34.62 -31.39 35.95
CA ILE A 244 35.31 -31.85 34.74
C ILE A 244 36.72 -31.24 34.70
N ARG A 245 36.84 -29.92 34.82
CA ARG A 245 38.11 -29.19 34.72
C ARG A 245 39.12 -29.64 35.78
N ARG A 246 38.68 -29.87 37.02
CA ARG A 246 39.53 -30.41 38.10
C ARG A 246 40.13 -31.77 37.72
N ASN A 247 39.31 -32.67 37.17
CA ASN A 247 39.73 -34.01 36.78
C ASN A 247 40.58 -33.99 35.51
N LEU A 248 40.26 -33.13 34.54
CA LEU A 248 41.05 -32.96 33.33
C LEU A 248 42.45 -32.40 33.61
N VAL A 249 42.59 -31.47 34.56
CA VAL A 249 43.91 -30.98 34.98
C VAL A 249 44.75 -32.10 35.60
N GLN A 250 44.14 -33.00 36.39
CA GLN A 250 44.83 -34.17 36.94
C GLN A 250 45.24 -35.17 35.85
N LEU A 251 44.38 -35.38 34.85
CA LEU A 251 44.69 -36.24 33.70
C LEU A 251 45.79 -35.64 32.81
N ALA A 252 45.78 -34.32 32.61
CA ALA A 252 46.80 -33.61 31.83
C ALA A 252 48.19 -33.65 32.50
N GLN A 253 48.25 -33.57 33.83
CA GLN A 253 49.51 -33.70 34.58
C GLN A 253 50.15 -35.10 34.47
N LEU A 254 49.34 -36.12 34.21
CA LEU A 254 49.80 -37.51 34.04
C LEU A 254 50.23 -37.83 32.61
N ARG A 255 49.88 -36.98 31.63
CA ARG A 255 50.11 -37.22 30.20
C ARG A 255 50.60 -35.96 29.49
N THR A 256 51.90 -35.70 29.60
CA THR A 256 52.56 -34.63 28.84
C THR A 256 52.98 -35.14 27.45
N GLY A 257 52.32 -34.64 26.40
CA GLY A 257 52.76 -34.83 25.01
C GLY A 257 52.09 -35.94 24.18
N GLU A 258 51.10 -36.67 24.73
CA GLU A 258 50.30 -37.64 23.97
C GLU A 258 48.98 -37.03 23.48
N GLN A 259 48.62 -37.26 22.22
CA GLN A 259 47.31 -36.90 21.66
C GLN A 259 46.22 -37.72 22.36
N ILE A 260 45.22 -37.04 22.95
CA ILE A 260 44.11 -37.71 23.63
C ILE A 260 42.99 -37.98 22.63
N ASP A 261 42.66 -39.26 22.46
CA ASP A 261 41.48 -39.72 21.71
C ASP A 261 40.21 -39.71 22.60
N LEU A 262 39.04 -39.65 21.96
CA LEU A 262 37.73 -39.67 22.64
C LEU A 262 37.55 -40.82 23.65
N PRO A 263 37.92 -42.09 23.36
CA PRO A 263 37.79 -43.17 24.34
C PRO A 263 38.75 -43.02 25.54
N GLN A 264 39.94 -42.46 25.32
CA GLN A 264 40.91 -42.25 26.39
C GLN A 264 40.44 -41.16 27.35
N LEU A 265 39.79 -40.12 26.83
CA LEU A 265 39.16 -39.07 27.61
C LEU A 265 38.02 -39.63 28.48
N ALA A 266 37.07 -40.36 27.88
CA ALA A 266 35.94 -40.92 28.60
C ALA A 266 36.39 -41.90 29.71
N LEU A 267 37.41 -42.73 29.45
CA LEU A 267 38.02 -43.58 30.46
C LEU A 267 38.73 -42.79 31.56
N GLY A 268 39.42 -41.71 31.21
CA GLY A 268 40.08 -40.84 32.18
C GLY A 268 39.08 -40.18 33.13
N LEU A 269 37.96 -39.68 32.59
CA LEU A 269 36.90 -39.07 33.37
C LEU A 269 36.19 -40.10 34.29
N LEU A 270 35.96 -41.33 33.81
CA LEU A 270 35.41 -42.42 34.63
C LEU A 270 36.32 -42.87 35.78
N VAL A 271 37.64 -42.65 35.69
CA VAL A 271 38.59 -42.92 36.79
C VAL A 271 38.57 -41.83 37.86
N GLY A 272 38.43 -40.56 37.45
CA GLY A 272 38.58 -39.41 38.37
C GLY A 272 37.30 -38.95 39.06
N ILE A 273 36.13 -39.21 38.45
CA ILE A 273 34.86 -38.63 38.89
C ILE A 273 34.03 -39.67 39.67
N PHE A 274 33.60 -39.29 40.88
CA PHE A 274 32.83 -40.14 41.79
C PHE A 274 31.41 -39.59 42.02
N LYS A 275 30.51 -40.43 42.54
CA LYS A 275 29.13 -40.05 42.91
C LYS A 275 29.07 -38.82 43.83
N SER A 276 30.09 -38.62 44.68
CA SER A 276 30.19 -37.47 45.60
C SER A 276 30.41 -36.13 44.91
N ASP A 277 30.89 -36.13 43.66
CA ASP A 277 31.18 -34.91 42.92
C ASP A 277 29.92 -34.29 42.27
N PHE A 278 28.78 -34.99 42.33
CA PHE A 278 27.50 -34.54 41.78
C PHE A 278 26.51 -34.14 42.87
N PRO A 279 25.70 -33.09 42.64
CA PRO A 279 24.66 -32.67 43.58
C PRO A 279 23.45 -33.63 43.60
N ASN A 280 23.23 -34.42 42.56
CA ASN A 280 22.11 -35.34 42.41
C ASN A 280 22.57 -36.67 41.79
N GLU A 281 22.15 -37.79 42.40
CA GLU A 281 22.40 -39.14 41.89
C GLU A 281 21.89 -39.33 40.44
N LYS A 282 20.75 -38.72 40.07
CA LYS A 282 20.22 -38.79 38.69
C LYS A 282 21.14 -38.14 37.66
N LEU A 283 21.85 -37.07 38.02
CA LEU A 283 22.80 -36.39 37.13
C LEU A 283 24.08 -37.20 36.97
N TYR A 284 24.59 -37.77 38.07
CA TYR A 284 25.70 -38.72 38.03
C TYR A 284 25.36 -39.93 37.16
N MET A 285 24.14 -40.45 37.30
CA MET A 285 23.64 -41.58 36.51
C MET A 285 23.54 -41.30 35.02
N LYS A 286 23.02 -40.13 34.65
CA LYS A 286 22.98 -39.68 33.25
C LYS A 286 24.38 -39.52 32.69
N TRP A 287 25.27 -38.86 33.42
CA TRP A 287 26.67 -38.68 33.02
C TRP A 287 27.38 -40.03 32.84
N LYS A 288 27.29 -40.95 33.80
CA LYS A 288 27.90 -42.28 33.74
C LYS A 288 27.38 -43.10 32.56
N THR A 289 26.06 -43.07 32.36
CA THR A 289 25.41 -43.75 31.22
C THR A 289 25.87 -43.16 29.89
N ARG A 290 26.01 -41.82 29.81
CA ARG A 290 26.57 -41.15 28.64
C ARG A 290 27.99 -41.61 28.34
N GLN A 291 28.90 -41.61 29.32
CA GLN A 291 30.29 -42.05 29.10
C GLN A 291 30.35 -43.50 28.62
N ALA A 292 29.50 -44.38 29.16
CA ALA A 292 29.38 -45.76 28.69
C ALA A 292 28.81 -45.85 27.25
N ASN A 293 27.81 -45.03 26.91
CA ASN A 293 27.25 -44.96 25.55
C ASN A 293 28.26 -44.43 24.53
N LEU A 294 29.04 -43.39 24.88
CA LEU A 294 30.13 -42.89 24.03
C LEU A 294 31.19 -43.96 23.77
N LEU A 295 31.61 -44.68 24.82
CA LEU A 295 32.57 -45.79 24.69
C LEU A 295 31.99 -46.96 23.88
N GLU A 296 30.71 -47.27 24.04
CA GLU A 296 30.05 -48.30 23.23
C GLU A 296 30.01 -47.90 21.75
N GLU A 297 29.64 -46.66 21.44
CA GLU A 297 29.56 -46.16 20.07
C GLU A 297 30.94 -46.12 19.41
N ALA A 298 31.95 -45.65 20.14
CA ALA A 298 33.31 -45.50 19.63
C ALA A 298 34.06 -46.83 19.44
N LEU A 299 33.79 -47.83 20.28
CA LEU A 299 34.60 -49.06 20.33
C LEU A 299 33.87 -50.32 19.85
N CYS A 300 32.58 -50.51 20.18
CA CYS A 300 31.89 -51.77 19.93
C CYS A 300 31.43 -51.97 18.47
N PHE A 301 31.30 -50.88 17.71
CA PHE A 301 30.91 -50.89 16.29
C PHE A 301 32.10 -50.71 15.34
N SER A 302 33.31 -50.71 15.87
CA SER A 302 34.55 -50.65 15.10
C SER A 302 34.75 -51.94 14.27
N PRO A 303 35.07 -51.83 12.97
CA PRO A 303 35.26 -53.00 12.10
C PRO A 303 36.52 -53.81 12.46
N GLY A 304 37.45 -53.25 13.25
CA GLY A 304 38.71 -53.89 13.63
C GLY A 304 38.62 -54.84 14.84
N LEU A 305 37.43 -55.05 15.43
CA LEU A 305 37.28 -55.73 16.72
C LEU A 305 36.75 -57.16 16.61
N GLU A 306 37.42 -58.11 17.28
CA GLU A 306 37.01 -59.52 17.30
C GLU A 306 35.67 -59.72 18.03
N LYS A 307 34.94 -60.80 17.72
CA LYS A 307 33.61 -61.07 18.31
C LYS A 307 33.68 -61.28 19.84
N ASN A 308 34.76 -61.89 20.33
CA ASN A 308 34.97 -62.13 21.76
C ASN A 308 35.30 -60.82 22.49
N GLU A 309 36.18 -59.99 21.93
CA GLU A 309 36.51 -58.66 22.48
C GLU A 309 35.26 -57.74 22.50
N ARG A 310 34.41 -57.79 21.46
CA ARG A 310 33.12 -57.08 21.47
C ARG A 310 32.20 -57.55 22.60
N ALA A 311 32.14 -58.86 22.86
CA ALA A 311 31.30 -59.41 23.92
C ALA A 311 31.82 -59.01 25.32
N THR A 312 33.14 -59.02 25.53
CA THR A 312 33.74 -58.59 26.81
C THR A 312 33.55 -57.09 27.03
N MET A 313 33.69 -56.25 26.00
CA MET A 313 33.43 -54.81 26.10
C MET A 313 31.99 -54.49 26.42
N ARG A 314 31.01 -55.12 25.73
CA ARG A 314 29.59 -54.93 26.06
C ARG A 314 29.27 -55.33 27.49
N LYS A 315 29.88 -56.40 27.99
CA LYS A 315 29.75 -56.80 29.40
C LYS A 315 30.31 -55.73 30.34
N CYS A 316 31.53 -55.25 30.09
CA CYS A 316 32.16 -54.18 30.89
C CYS A 316 31.38 -52.86 30.86
N LEU A 317 30.75 -52.52 29.73
CA LEU A 317 29.92 -51.31 29.60
C LEU A 317 28.55 -51.48 30.27
N ALA A 318 27.99 -52.70 30.26
CA ALA A 318 26.78 -53.02 31.01
C ALA A 318 27.01 -52.92 32.52
N THR A 319 28.16 -53.39 33.04
CA THR A 319 28.49 -53.24 34.47
C THR A 319 28.68 -51.78 34.87
N ILE A 320 29.23 -50.91 34.01
CA ILE A 320 29.33 -49.46 34.27
C ILE A 320 27.93 -48.82 34.35
N ARG A 321 26.98 -49.23 33.51
CA ARG A 321 25.60 -48.71 33.52
C ARG A 321 24.82 -49.14 34.76
N ASP A 322 25.03 -50.37 35.25
CA ASP A 322 24.35 -50.86 36.45
C ASP A 322 24.93 -50.21 37.72
N SER A 323 24.16 -49.32 38.35
CA SER A 323 24.55 -48.63 39.58
C SER A 323 24.63 -49.53 40.79
N LYS A 324 23.84 -50.61 40.83
CA LYS A 324 23.90 -51.55 41.95
C LYS A 324 25.23 -52.27 41.91
N GLU A 325 25.67 -52.68 40.73
CA GLU A 325 26.96 -53.34 40.56
C GLU A 325 28.12 -52.34 40.71
N TRP A 326 28.13 -51.26 39.93
CA TRP A 326 29.24 -50.31 39.84
C TRP A 326 29.49 -49.47 41.10
N ASP A 327 28.43 -48.91 41.68
CA ASP A 327 28.54 -47.89 42.74
C ASP A 327 28.47 -48.49 44.14
N VAL A 328 27.78 -49.64 44.30
CA VAL A 328 27.51 -50.26 45.61
C VAL A 328 28.31 -51.56 45.81
N VAL A 329 28.35 -52.46 44.82
CA VAL A 329 28.96 -53.80 44.98
C VAL A 329 30.47 -53.80 44.70
N MET A 330 30.95 -53.02 43.72
CA MET A 330 32.36 -53.07 43.28
C MET A 330 33.30 -52.16 44.11
N SER A 331 34.42 -52.73 44.57
CA SER A 331 35.54 -51.98 45.17
C SER A 331 36.32 -51.17 44.14
N SER A 332 37.09 -50.16 44.59
CA SER A 332 37.88 -49.29 43.71
C SER A 332 38.89 -50.07 42.84
N SER A 333 39.44 -51.19 43.33
CA SER A 333 40.35 -52.05 42.56
C SER A 333 39.63 -52.77 41.41
N LEU A 334 38.44 -53.33 41.68
CA LEU A 334 37.64 -54.02 40.66
C LEU A 334 37.12 -53.07 39.57
N ARG A 335 36.81 -51.81 39.92
CA ARG A 335 36.44 -50.78 38.93
C ARG A 335 37.62 -50.44 38.02
N ILE A 336 38.82 -50.34 38.57
CA ILE A 336 40.04 -50.13 37.78
C ILE A 336 40.28 -51.33 36.85
N ASP A 337 40.03 -52.57 37.27
CA ASP A 337 40.18 -53.76 36.43
C ASP A 337 39.23 -53.75 35.22
N VAL A 338 37.95 -53.37 35.42
CA VAL A 338 36.98 -53.19 34.33
C VAL A 338 37.43 -52.09 33.36
N LEU A 339 37.85 -50.93 33.88
CA LEU A 339 38.34 -49.84 33.04
C LEU A 339 39.66 -50.19 32.34
N SER A 340 40.52 -51.00 32.96
CA SER A 340 41.77 -51.49 32.36
C SER A 340 41.50 -52.44 31.18
N SER A 341 40.44 -53.25 31.27
CA SER A 341 40.01 -54.14 30.19
C SER A 341 39.53 -53.34 28.97
N ILE A 342 38.77 -52.27 29.19
CA ILE A 342 38.35 -51.35 28.11
C ILE A 342 39.56 -50.56 27.57
N ARG A 343 40.46 -50.11 28.46
CA ARG A 343 41.69 -49.39 28.08
C ARG A 343 42.60 -50.24 27.21
N HIS A 344 42.77 -51.52 27.50
CA HIS A 344 43.57 -52.44 26.68
C HIS A 344 43.05 -52.51 25.24
N VAL A 345 41.73 -52.62 25.06
CA VAL A 345 41.13 -52.63 23.72
C VAL A 345 41.24 -51.28 23.03
N SER A 346 41.03 -50.18 23.77
CA SER A 346 41.20 -48.83 23.24
C SER A 346 42.65 -48.57 22.77
N SER A 347 43.66 -48.99 23.54
CA SER A 347 45.07 -48.88 23.17
C SER A 347 45.43 -49.73 21.95
N LYS A 348 44.87 -50.94 21.83
CA LYS A 348 45.01 -51.79 20.63
C LYS A 348 44.47 -51.08 19.39
N LEU A 349 43.29 -50.47 19.48
CA LEU A 349 42.68 -49.73 18.36
C LEU A 349 43.42 -48.42 18.05
N SER A 350 43.88 -47.67 19.06
CA SER A 350 44.72 -46.47 18.85
C SER A 350 46.07 -46.80 18.18
N SER A 351 46.61 -48.01 18.37
CA SER A 351 47.88 -48.43 17.75
C SER A 351 47.77 -48.79 16.25
N LEU A 352 46.55 -48.90 15.73
CA LEU A 352 46.35 -49.15 14.29
C LEU A 352 46.63 -47.87 13.50
N PRO A 353 47.36 -47.95 12.37
CA PRO A 353 47.63 -46.78 11.55
C PRO A 353 46.35 -46.22 10.93
N GLY A 354 46.35 -44.91 10.68
CA GLY A 354 45.37 -44.24 9.83
C GLY A 354 45.31 -44.86 8.42
N ARG A 355 44.20 -44.63 7.71
CA ARG A 355 43.96 -45.22 6.38
C ARG A 355 44.43 -44.33 5.23
N CYS A 356 44.61 -43.03 5.46
CA CYS A 356 44.78 -42.02 4.40
C CYS A 356 46.19 -41.40 4.37
N GLY A 357 47.04 -41.66 5.36
CA GLY A 357 48.43 -41.23 5.40
C GLY A 357 48.62 -39.73 5.62
N ILE A 358 47.68 -39.11 6.36
CA ILE A 358 47.73 -37.71 6.81
C ILE A 358 48.60 -37.64 8.08
N GLU A 359 49.32 -36.52 8.27
CA GLU A 359 50.10 -36.29 9.50
C GLU A 359 49.15 -36.22 10.71
N GLU A 360 49.47 -36.92 11.80
CA GLU A 360 48.64 -37.06 13.02
C GLU A 360 47.30 -37.83 12.84
N GLU A 361 47.11 -38.54 11.71
CA GLU A 361 45.89 -39.33 11.48
C GLU A 361 45.79 -40.51 12.47
N THR A 362 44.70 -40.54 13.25
CA THR A 362 44.40 -41.68 14.13
C THR A 362 43.37 -42.61 13.48
N TYR A 363 43.36 -43.88 13.91
CA TYR A 363 42.36 -44.87 13.50
C TYR A 363 40.91 -44.35 13.61
N TYR A 364 40.63 -43.56 14.64
CA TYR A 364 39.30 -43.06 14.94
C TYR A 364 38.78 -42.02 13.94
N TRP A 365 39.65 -41.34 13.19
CA TRP A 365 39.24 -40.36 12.19
C TRP A 365 38.35 -40.96 11.10
N THR A 366 38.57 -42.23 10.73
CA THR A 366 37.77 -42.96 9.73
C THR A 366 36.85 -44.01 10.34
N ALA A 367 37.17 -44.55 11.53
CA ALA A 367 36.34 -45.59 12.15
C ALA A 367 35.07 -45.02 12.80
N ILE A 368 35.14 -43.81 13.38
CA ILE A 368 34.04 -43.20 14.15
C ILE A 368 33.70 -41.79 13.65
N TYR A 369 33.97 -41.49 12.38
CA TYR A 369 33.73 -40.18 11.76
C TYR A 369 32.31 -39.65 12.02
N HIS A 370 31.30 -40.52 12.00
CA HIS A 370 29.90 -40.18 12.20
C HIS A 370 29.59 -39.69 13.62
N LEU A 371 30.35 -40.13 14.63
CA LEU A 371 30.28 -39.62 16.00
C LEU A 371 31.09 -38.32 16.12
N ASN A 372 32.30 -38.30 15.55
CA ASN A 372 33.18 -37.14 15.60
C ASN A 372 32.55 -35.89 14.95
N ILE A 373 31.95 -36.04 13.77
CA ILE A 373 31.25 -34.96 13.07
C ILE A 373 30.08 -34.42 13.89
N ARG A 374 29.28 -35.30 14.52
CA ARG A 374 28.14 -34.88 15.36
C ARG A 374 28.59 -34.15 16.61
N LEU A 375 29.69 -34.57 17.23
CA LEU A 375 30.28 -33.85 18.37
C LEU A 375 30.77 -32.45 17.93
N TYR A 376 31.44 -32.36 16.78
CA TYR A 376 31.91 -31.08 16.24
C TYR A 376 30.76 -30.16 15.82
N GLU A 377 29.71 -30.71 15.22
CA GLU A 377 28.47 -29.99 14.87
C GLU A 377 27.85 -29.35 16.13
N LYS A 378 27.69 -30.10 17.23
CA LYS A 378 27.16 -29.57 18.49
C LYS A 378 28.01 -28.45 19.09
N LEU A 379 29.32 -28.52 18.92
CA LEU A 379 30.25 -27.49 19.37
C LEU A 379 30.10 -26.20 18.55
N LEU A 380 29.95 -26.30 17.23
CA LEU A 380 29.74 -25.15 16.34
C LEU A 380 28.41 -24.44 16.61
N PHE A 381 27.36 -25.16 17.04
CA PHE A 381 26.13 -24.54 17.51
C PHE A 381 26.33 -23.65 18.75
N GLY A 382 27.43 -23.81 19.49
CA GLY A 382 27.78 -22.92 20.60
C GLY A 382 28.24 -21.52 20.18
N VAL A 383 28.36 -21.22 18.88
CA VAL A 383 28.74 -19.89 18.38
C VAL A 383 27.55 -18.94 18.28
N PHE A 384 26.32 -19.47 18.24
CA PHE A 384 25.09 -18.67 18.19
C PHE A 384 24.67 -18.20 19.57
N ASP A 385 24.03 -17.03 19.63
CA ASP A 385 23.47 -16.50 20.86
C ASP A 385 22.28 -17.37 21.34
N ILE A 386 22.28 -17.72 22.63
CA ILE A 386 21.25 -18.53 23.28
C ILE A 386 19.89 -17.82 23.33
N LEU A 387 19.92 -16.49 23.40
CA LEU A 387 18.75 -15.63 23.49
C LEU A 387 18.22 -15.31 22.09
N GLU A 388 19.12 -15.02 21.15
CA GLU A 388 18.80 -14.71 19.76
C GLU A 388 19.45 -15.72 18.83
N GLU A 389 18.76 -16.84 18.62
CA GLU A 389 19.24 -17.98 17.82
C GLU A 389 19.69 -17.60 16.38
N GLY A 390 19.27 -16.44 15.86
CA GLY A 390 19.67 -15.91 14.54
C GLY A 390 20.99 -15.12 14.52
N GLN A 391 21.59 -14.82 15.68
CA GLN A 391 22.79 -13.97 15.77
C GLN A 391 24.01 -14.76 16.24
N LEU A 392 25.18 -14.33 15.75
CA LEU A 392 26.48 -14.79 16.25
C LEU A 392 26.90 -13.93 17.44
N ILE A 393 27.54 -14.53 18.43
CA ILE A 393 28.08 -13.79 19.58
C ILE A 393 29.23 -12.85 19.14
N GLU A 394 29.46 -11.76 19.86
CA GLU A 394 30.52 -10.78 19.54
C GLU A 394 31.92 -11.44 19.43
N ASP A 395 32.18 -12.46 20.28
CA ASP A 395 33.44 -13.20 20.36
C ASP A 395 33.45 -14.53 19.56
N ALA A 396 32.55 -14.68 18.58
CA ALA A 396 32.41 -15.90 17.77
C ALA A 396 33.73 -16.32 17.10
N SER A 397 34.47 -15.35 16.57
CA SER A 397 35.78 -15.58 15.95
C SER A 397 36.82 -16.11 16.94
N SER A 398 36.77 -15.67 18.20
CA SER A 398 37.62 -16.16 19.28
C SER A 398 37.26 -17.60 19.65
N MET A 399 35.98 -17.95 19.71
CA MET A 399 35.53 -19.33 19.92
C MET A 399 36.04 -20.25 18.81
N LEU A 400 35.78 -19.92 17.54
CA LEU A 400 36.24 -20.71 16.39
C LEU A 400 37.77 -20.89 16.36
N PHE A 401 38.52 -19.85 16.73
CA PHE A 401 39.99 -19.95 16.83
C PHE A 401 40.43 -21.00 17.86
N HIS A 402 39.81 -21.02 19.04
CA HIS A 402 40.15 -22.01 20.08
C HIS A 402 39.63 -23.41 19.75
N MET A 403 38.55 -23.51 18.97
CA MET A 403 38.04 -24.79 18.51
C MET A 403 39.03 -25.56 17.63
N LYS A 404 40.01 -24.88 17.00
CA LYS A 404 41.09 -25.56 16.25
C LYS A 404 41.88 -26.57 17.08
N SER A 405 41.94 -26.41 18.40
CA SER A 405 42.61 -27.36 19.29
C SER A 405 41.97 -28.77 19.29
N ILE A 406 40.70 -28.90 18.89
CA ILE A 406 39.98 -30.19 18.83
C ILE A 406 40.16 -30.92 17.49
N TRP A 407 40.72 -30.24 16.49
CA TRP A 407 40.76 -30.72 15.11
C TRP A 407 41.52 -32.04 14.98
N SER A 408 42.71 -32.15 15.58
CA SER A 408 43.50 -33.38 15.55
C SER A 408 42.83 -34.51 16.34
N THR A 409 42.08 -34.22 17.40
CA THR A 409 41.35 -35.24 18.18
C THR A 409 40.16 -35.83 17.43
N LEU A 410 39.41 -35.00 16.70
CA LEU A 410 38.20 -35.43 15.99
C LEU A 410 38.43 -35.78 14.51
N GLY A 411 39.60 -35.43 13.94
CA GLY A 411 39.88 -35.57 12.52
C GLY A 411 39.24 -34.49 11.67
N ILE A 412 39.18 -33.25 12.17
CA ILE A 412 38.60 -32.12 11.44
C ILE A 412 39.71 -31.40 10.67
N THR A 413 39.70 -31.49 9.35
CA THR A 413 40.56 -30.65 8.50
C THR A 413 39.94 -29.28 8.26
N GLU A 414 40.70 -28.32 7.73
CA GLU A 414 40.18 -26.98 7.42
C GLU A 414 39.02 -27.03 6.41
N ASN A 415 39.13 -27.88 5.38
CA ASN A 415 38.04 -28.08 4.40
C ASN A 415 36.80 -28.70 5.05
N LEU A 416 37.01 -29.69 5.93
CA LEU A 416 35.91 -30.32 6.66
C LEU A 416 35.23 -29.35 7.64
N HIS A 417 36.01 -28.48 8.29
CA HIS A 417 35.48 -27.40 9.12
C HIS A 417 34.62 -26.43 8.31
N ASN A 418 35.14 -25.90 7.20
CA ASN A 418 34.42 -24.95 6.35
C ASN A 418 33.10 -25.56 5.85
N ALA A 419 33.11 -26.85 5.46
CA ALA A 419 31.90 -27.56 5.03
C ALA A 419 30.87 -27.75 6.17
N ILE A 420 31.29 -28.23 7.34
CA ILE A 420 30.38 -28.45 8.48
C ILE A 420 29.89 -27.12 9.05
N TYR A 421 30.75 -26.09 9.11
CA TYR A 421 30.37 -24.79 9.62
C TYR A 421 29.40 -24.06 8.67
N GLY A 422 29.67 -24.10 7.36
CA GLY A 422 28.72 -23.63 6.36
C GLY A 422 27.36 -24.36 6.44
N TRP A 423 27.38 -25.67 6.69
CA TRP A 423 26.17 -26.46 6.92
C TRP A 423 25.40 -26.02 8.18
N VAL A 424 26.09 -25.83 9.31
CA VAL A 424 25.48 -25.38 10.58
C VAL A 424 24.88 -23.97 10.44
N LEU A 425 25.60 -23.04 9.81
CA LEU A 425 25.10 -21.69 9.49
C LEU A 425 23.86 -21.75 8.61
N PHE A 426 23.85 -22.62 7.60
CA PHE A 426 22.70 -22.84 6.72
C PHE A 426 21.49 -23.43 7.48
N GLN A 427 21.69 -24.46 8.31
CA GLN A 427 20.62 -25.02 9.15
C GLN A 427 20.01 -23.95 10.06
N GLN A 428 20.85 -23.11 10.65
CA GLN A 428 20.41 -22.05 11.54
C GLN A 428 19.65 -20.95 10.77
N PHE A 429 20.10 -20.60 9.57
CA PHE A 429 19.36 -19.71 8.68
C PHE A 429 17.97 -20.26 8.34
N VAL A 430 17.85 -21.54 7.95
CA VAL A 430 16.54 -22.12 7.61
C VAL A 430 15.59 -22.13 8.81
N CYS A 431 16.11 -22.24 10.03
CA CYS A 431 15.30 -22.19 11.26
C CYS A 431 14.90 -20.77 11.66
N THR A 432 15.78 -19.78 11.47
CA THR A 432 15.62 -18.42 12.02
C THR A 432 15.15 -17.38 10.99
N GLY A 433 15.44 -17.61 9.71
CA GLY A 433 15.16 -16.69 8.61
C GLY A 433 16.08 -15.46 8.55
N GLU A 434 17.22 -15.48 9.24
CA GLU A 434 18.12 -14.32 9.36
C GLU A 434 19.12 -14.22 8.19
N PRO A 435 19.10 -13.15 7.38
CA PRO A 435 19.87 -13.07 6.13
C PRO A 435 21.40 -13.03 6.32
N SER A 436 21.88 -12.51 7.45
CA SER A 436 23.31 -12.43 7.75
C SER A 436 23.96 -13.82 7.84
N LEU A 437 23.22 -14.80 8.37
CA LEU A 437 23.66 -16.19 8.46
C LEU A 437 23.81 -16.85 7.09
N LEU A 438 22.91 -16.55 6.16
CA LEU A 438 22.98 -17.04 4.78
C LEU A 438 24.25 -16.50 4.08
N GLY A 439 24.55 -15.21 4.25
CA GLY A 439 25.78 -14.61 3.72
C GLY A 439 27.06 -15.29 4.24
N ASN A 440 27.11 -15.58 5.54
CA ASN A 440 28.22 -16.30 6.16
C ASN A 440 28.31 -17.76 5.67
N ALA A 441 27.17 -18.45 5.56
CA ALA A 441 27.14 -19.83 5.05
C ALA A 441 27.69 -19.91 3.62
N ILE A 442 27.29 -18.98 2.74
CA ILE A 442 27.81 -18.87 1.37
C ILE A 442 29.33 -18.69 1.40
N GLN A 443 29.86 -17.78 2.22
CA GLN A 443 31.29 -17.52 2.30
C GLN A 443 32.09 -18.76 2.74
N GLU A 444 31.58 -19.53 3.71
CA GLU A 444 32.26 -20.74 4.17
C GLU A 444 32.18 -21.88 3.13
N LEU A 445 31.06 -22.03 2.44
CA LEU A 445 30.91 -23.03 1.37
C LEU A 445 31.73 -22.67 0.12
N GLU A 446 31.86 -21.37 -0.20
CA GLU A 446 32.73 -20.87 -1.29
C GLU A 446 34.19 -21.27 -1.06
N LYS A 447 34.69 -21.20 0.19
CA LYS A 447 36.06 -21.62 0.53
C LYS A 447 36.33 -23.09 0.19
N VAL A 448 35.34 -23.96 0.36
CA VAL A 448 35.43 -25.40 0.05
C VAL A 448 35.53 -25.63 -1.46
N THR A 449 34.87 -24.80 -2.26
CA THR A 449 34.94 -24.86 -3.73
C THR A 449 36.17 -24.19 -4.32
N SER A 450 36.72 -23.15 -3.67
CA SER A 450 37.81 -22.32 -4.19
C SER A 450 39.21 -22.83 -3.88
N THR A 451 39.36 -23.90 -3.09
CA THR A 451 40.66 -24.54 -2.82
C THR A 451 41.20 -25.20 -4.09
N GLU A 452 41.75 -24.40 -5.00
CA GLU A 452 42.46 -24.82 -6.20
C GLU A 452 43.69 -25.66 -5.80
N LYS A 453 43.62 -26.97 -6.08
CA LYS A 453 44.59 -28.04 -5.78
C LYS A 453 44.57 -28.54 -4.33
N GLY A 454 43.59 -29.38 -4.03
CA GLY A 454 43.55 -30.21 -2.81
C GLY A 454 44.78 -31.10 -2.68
N ASN A 455 45.19 -31.36 -1.44
CA ASN A 455 46.14 -32.42 -1.13
C ASN A 455 45.46 -33.76 -1.46
N PRO A 456 46.01 -34.60 -2.37
CA PRO A 456 45.35 -35.84 -2.80
C PRO A 456 45.06 -36.81 -1.65
N LYS A 457 45.80 -36.68 -0.54
CA LYS A 457 45.57 -37.45 0.69
C LYS A 457 44.32 -36.98 1.45
N GLU A 458 44.04 -35.68 1.45
CA GLU A 458 42.86 -35.10 2.08
C GLU A 458 41.60 -35.41 1.27
N ASP A 459 41.67 -35.37 -0.06
CA ASP A 459 40.56 -35.77 -0.93
C ASP A 459 40.21 -37.26 -0.74
N LEU A 460 41.23 -38.12 -0.60
CA LEU A 460 41.04 -39.53 -0.26
C LEU A 460 40.37 -39.68 1.12
N TYR A 461 40.80 -38.91 2.13
CA TYR A 461 40.18 -38.92 3.46
C TYR A 461 38.70 -38.50 3.42
N LEU A 462 38.38 -37.39 2.76
CA LEU A 462 37.00 -36.90 2.60
C LEU A 462 36.12 -37.90 1.85
N SER A 463 36.69 -38.66 0.91
CA SER A 463 35.97 -39.72 0.19
C SER A 463 35.58 -40.92 1.09
N HIS A 464 36.35 -41.18 2.15
CA HIS A 464 36.05 -42.23 3.12
C HIS A 464 34.96 -41.84 4.13
N ILE A 465 34.60 -40.55 4.23
CA ILE A 465 33.52 -40.05 5.07
C ILE A 465 32.19 -40.20 4.31
N VAL A 466 31.60 -41.39 4.38
CA VAL A 466 30.41 -41.74 3.60
C VAL A 466 29.11 -41.40 4.33
N CYS A 467 28.20 -40.74 3.61
CA CYS A 467 26.80 -40.56 3.97
C CYS A 467 25.94 -41.42 3.05
N SER A 468 25.02 -42.20 3.61
CA SER A 468 24.07 -43.03 2.87
C SER A 468 22.70 -42.35 2.83
N ARG A 469 22.13 -42.20 1.62
CA ARG A 469 20.75 -41.75 1.43
C ARG A 469 19.93 -42.78 0.69
N GLN A 470 18.72 -42.99 1.16
CA GLN A 470 17.73 -43.78 0.45
C GLN A 470 17.00 -42.87 -0.53
N ALA A 471 17.22 -43.05 -1.83
CA ALA A 471 16.47 -42.36 -2.88
C ALA A 471 15.82 -43.42 -3.78
N ILE A 472 14.49 -43.43 -3.86
CA ILE A 472 13.67 -44.26 -4.76
C ILE A 472 14.24 -45.68 -4.99
N GLY A 473 14.37 -46.45 -3.90
CA GLY A 473 14.77 -47.86 -3.94
C GLY A 473 16.27 -48.16 -4.10
N THR A 474 17.15 -47.16 -4.21
CA THR A 474 18.62 -47.34 -4.21
C THR A 474 19.30 -46.53 -3.10
N ASP A 475 20.30 -47.14 -2.45
CA ASP A 475 21.15 -46.45 -1.47
C ASP A 475 22.27 -45.70 -2.22
N ILE A 476 22.20 -44.37 -2.20
CA ILE A 476 23.24 -43.49 -2.76
C ILE A 476 24.26 -43.20 -1.67
N HIS A 477 25.52 -43.57 -1.93
CA HIS A 477 26.65 -43.27 -1.06
C HIS A 477 27.38 -42.03 -1.57
N LEU A 478 27.39 -40.96 -0.77
CA LEU A 478 28.06 -39.70 -1.07
C LEU A 478 29.11 -39.40 0.00
N GLY A 479 30.23 -38.79 -0.38
CA GLY A 479 31.13 -38.15 0.59
C GLY A 479 30.41 -37.01 1.34
N LEU A 480 30.81 -36.69 2.57
CA LEU A 480 30.12 -35.70 3.40
C LEU A 480 29.95 -34.33 2.72
N VAL A 481 31.00 -33.79 2.11
CA VAL A 481 30.94 -32.49 1.41
C VAL A 481 29.91 -32.51 0.30
N LYS A 482 29.90 -33.60 -0.49
CA LYS A 482 28.91 -33.80 -1.55
C LYS A 482 27.50 -33.96 -0.99
N ALA A 483 27.34 -34.65 0.13
CA ALA A 483 26.05 -34.79 0.80
C ALA A 483 25.51 -33.45 1.34
N ILE A 484 26.37 -32.61 1.94
CA ILE A 484 26.03 -31.25 2.36
C ILE A 484 25.55 -30.45 1.15
N PHE A 485 26.33 -30.46 0.07
CA PHE A 485 25.98 -29.73 -1.15
C PHE A 485 24.67 -30.22 -1.75
N THR A 486 24.45 -31.53 -1.83
CA THR A 486 23.17 -32.09 -2.32
C THR A 486 21.98 -31.75 -1.41
N SER A 487 22.17 -31.65 -0.09
CA SER A 487 21.08 -31.19 0.81
C SER A 487 20.74 -29.73 0.62
N VAL A 488 21.76 -28.87 0.56
CA VAL A 488 21.59 -27.43 0.37
C VAL A 488 21.00 -27.17 -1.01
N SER A 489 21.47 -27.85 -2.05
CA SER A 489 20.95 -27.70 -3.41
C SER A 489 19.51 -28.19 -3.56
N ALA A 490 19.12 -29.29 -2.90
CA ALA A 490 17.73 -29.76 -2.89
C ALA A 490 16.79 -28.75 -2.22
N TRP A 491 17.26 -28.09 -1.16
CA TRP A 491 16.50 -27.00 -0.54
C TRP A 491 16.42 -25.78 -1.46
N CYS A 492 17.52 -25.37 -2.09
CA CYS A 492 17.50 -24.28 -3.07
C CYS A 492 16.55 -24.58 -4.25
N ASP A 493 16.55 -25.81 -4.78
CA ASP A 493 15.63 -26.24 -5.85
C ASP A 493 14.18 -26.05 -5.41
N ASP A 494 13.78 -26.59 -4.25
CA ASP A 494 12.42 -26.46 -3.69
C ASP A 494 11.98 -24.99 -3.52
N GLN A 495 12.88 -24.13 -3.02
CA GLN A 495 12.58 -22.71 -2.84
C GLN A 495 12.46 -21.96 -4.18
N LEU A 496 13.28 -22.32 -5.18
CA LEU A 496 13.26 -21.71 -6.52
C LEU A 496 12.05 -22.16 -7.35
N GLN A 497 11.49 -23.35 -7.11
CA GLN A 497 10.26 -23.81 -7.78
C GLN A 497 9.08 -22.85 -7.59
N ASP A 498 9.00 -22.16 -6.44
CA ASP A 498 7.98 -21.15 -6.15
C ASP A 498 8.58 -19.94 -5.41
N TYR A 499 9.48 -19.22 -6.08
CA TYR A 499 10.14 -18.06 -5.49
C TYR A 499 9.18 -16.92 -5.14
N HIS A 500 8.05 -16.79 -5.85
CA HIS A 500 7.05 -15.76 -5.53
C HIS A 500 6.38 -16.02 -4.17
N LEU A 501 6.20 -17.28 -3.77
CA LEU A 501 5.66 -17.64 -2.46
C LEU A 501 6.64 -17.30 -1.33
N HIS A 502 7.91 -17.69 -1.51
CA HIS A 502 8.93 -17.60 -0.46
C HIS A 502 9.51 -16.19 -0.33
N PHE A 503 9.68 -15.47 -1.44
CA PHE A 503 10.42 -14.18 -1.48
C PHE A 503 9.55 -12.97 -1.84
N GLY A 504 8.24 -13.14 -2.04
CA GLY A 504 7.35 -12.02 -2.40
C GLY A 504 7.33 -10.86 -1.39
N LYS A 505 7.64 -11.11 -0.11
CA LYS A 505 7.72 -10.07 0.94
C LYS A 505 9.14 -9.57 1.23
N LYS A 506 10.16 -10.35 0.88
CA LYS A 506 11.59 -10.05 1.15
C LYS A 506 12.44 -10.36 -0.08
N PRO A 507 12.35 -9.56 -1.15
CA PRO A 507 12.99 -9.88 -2.42
C PRO A 507 14.53 -9.77 -2.37
N ARG A 508 15.09 -9.01 -1.41
CA ARG A 508 16.55 -8.92 -1.22
C ARG A 508 17.22 -10.25 -0.89
N ASP A 509 16.47 -11.17 -0.27
CA ASP A 509 16.97 -12.49 0.13
C ASP A 509 17.08 -13.44 -1.07
N PHE A 510 16.34 -13.16 -2.16
CA PHE A 510 16.36 -13.96 -3.38
C PHE A 510 17.74 -13.95 -4.07
N GLY A 511 18.39 -12.79 -4.15
CA GLY A 511 19.73 -12.69 -4.74
C GLY A 511 20.77 -13.53 -3.98
N MET A 512 20.65 -13.62 -2.65
CA MET A 512 21.52 -14.46 -1.82
C MET A 512 21.23 -15.95 -2.03
N LEU A 513 19.97 -16.35 -2.18
CA LEU A 513 19.60 -17.73 -2.54
C LEU A 513 20.24 -18.16 -3.86
N VAL A 514 20.14 -17.33 -4.89
CA VAL A 514 20.72 -17.63 -6.21
C VAL A 514 22.25 -17.71 -6.12
N ARG A 515 22.89 -16.86 -5.30
CA ARG A 515 24.33 -16.98 -5.01
C ARG A 515 24.67 -18.30 -4.32
N LEU A 516 23.90 -18.73 -3.32
CA LEU A 516 24.07 -20.03 -2.68
C LEU A 516 23.90 -21.19 -3.68
N ALA A 517 22.89 -21.12 -4.54
CA ALA A 517 22.67 -22.09 -5.61
C ALA A 517 23.83 -22.12 -6.61
N SER A 518 24.48 -20.97 -6.90
CA SER A 518 25.69 -20.95 -7.71
C SER A 518 26.90 -21.58 -7.03
N THR A 519 27.10 -21.34 -5.73
CA THR A 519 28.21 -21.92 -4.95
C THR A 519 28.10 -23.43 -4.84
N VAL A 520 26.89 -23.94 -4.59
CA VAL A 520 26.67 -25.35 -4.28
C VAL A 520 26.34 -26.18 -5.53
N GLY A 521 25.82 -25.53 -6.57
CA GLY A 521 25.25 -26.16 -7.75
C GLY A 521 23.80 -26.60 -7.55
N LEU A 522 23.07 -26.83 -8.65
CA LEU A 522 21.68 -27.31 -8.64
C LEU A 522 21.59 -28.81 -8.95
N PRO A 523 20.56 -29.50 -8.43
CA PRO A 523 20.31 -30.89 -8.80
C PRO A 523 19.87 -31.01 -10.26
N PRO A 524 20.33 -32.03 -11.01
CA PRO A 524 19.86 -32.29 -12.36
C PRO A 524 18.40 -32.72 -12.36
N SER A 525 17.71 -32.52 -13.50
CA SER A 525 16.31 -32.95 -13.67
C SER A 525 16.15 -34.48 -13.60
N ASP A 526 17.19 -35.22 -13.99
CA ASP A 526 17.24 -36.67 -13.90
C ASP A 526 17.81 -37.11 -12.55
N CYS A 527 16.98 -37.78 -11.73
CA CYS A 527 17.34 -38.27 -10.39
C CYS A 527 18.47 -39.33 -10.37
N THR A 528 18.97 -39.75 -11.54
CA THR A 528 19.99 -40.80 -11.70
C THR A 528 21.43 -40.25 -11.67
N ARG A 529 21.63 -38.95 -11.92
CA ARG A 529 22.96 -38.34 -11.97
C ARG A 529 23.26 -37.61 -10.65
N THR A 530 24.36 -37.97 -10.00
CA THR A 530 24.81 -37.37 -8.72
C THR A 530 25.66 -36.11 -8.90
N GLU A 531 25.99 -35.76 -10.15
CA GLU A 531 26.73 -34.54 -10.47
C GLU A 531 25.79 -33.33 -10.38
N LEU A 532 26.22 -32.29 -9.66
CA LEU A 532 25.44 -31.06 -9.51
C LEU A 532 25.78 -30.14 -10.68
N ILE A 533 24.78 -29.44 -11.19
CA ILE A 533 24.93 -28.47 -12.28
C ILE A 533 25.52 -27.19 -11.69
N THR A 534 26.71 -26.81 -12.12
CA THR A 534 27.37 -25.56 -11.73
C THR A 534 26.82 -24.40 -12.55
N LEU A 535 26.32 -23.35 -11.89
CA LEU A 535 25.78 -22.15 -12.56
C LEU A 535 26.85 -21.26 -13.23
N ASP A 536 28.14 -21.58 -13.08
CA ASP A 536 29.24 -20.79 -13.67
C ASP A 536 29.44 -21.06 -15.17
N THR A 537 28.91 -22.18 -15.66
CA THR A 537 28.89 -22.53 -17.09
C THR A 537 27.56 -22.16 -17.70
N MET A 538 27.58 -21.28 -18.71
CA MET A 538 26.45 -21.01 -19.61
C MET A 538 26.12 -22.27 -20.43
N SER A 539 25.46 -23.23 -19.80
CA SER A 539 25.00 -24.48 -20.39
C SER A 539 23.50 -24.40 -20.65
N ASP A 540 23.04 -24.98 -21.75
CA ASP A 540 21.61 -25.06 -22.10
C ASP A 540 20.79 -25.71 -20.97
N GLU A 541 21.39 -26.67 -20.24
CA GLU A 541 20.76 -27.33 -19.07
C GLU A 541 20.43 -26.36 -17.92
N VAL A 542 21.24 -25.31 -17.70
CA VAL A 542 20.99 -24.28 -16.68
C VAL A 542 19.84 -23.38 -17.11
N GLY A 543 19.82 -23.01 -18.40
CA GLY A 543 18.75 -22.21 -19.00
C GLY A 543 17.39 -22.91 -18.87
N ASP A 544 17.32 -24.19 -19.22
CA ASP A 544 16.09 -25.01 -19.14
C ASP A 544 15.58 -25.13 -17.70
N LYS A 545 16.48 -25.30 -16.72
CA LYS A 545 16.12 -25.41 -15.31
C LYS A 545 15.57 -24.08 -14.76
N ILE A 546 16.23 -22.96 -15.07
CA ILE A 546 15.76 -21.62 -14.67
C ILE A 546 14.43 -21.30 -15.36
N GLN A 547 14.28 -21.65 -16.64
CA GLN A 547 13.00 -21.53 -17.34
C GLN A 547 11.90 -22.32 -16.64
N SER A 548 12.17 -23.55 -16.19
CA SER A 548 11.22 -24.35 -15.41
C SER A 548 10.80 -23.64 -14.11
N TYR A 549 11.75 -23.08 -13.35
CA TYR A 549 11.45 -22.32 -12.13
C TYR A 549 10.57 -21.09 -12.39
N VAL A 550 10.91 -20.29 -13.40
CA VAL A 550 10.11 -19.13 -13.80
C VAL A 550 8.69 -19.57 -14.16
N GLN A 551 8.54 -20.62 -14.96
CA GLN A 551 7.22 -21.11 -15.35
C GLN A 551 6.41 -21.63 -14.17
N ASN A 552 7.01 -22.38 -13.25
CA ASN A 552 6.33 -22.98 -12.10
C ASN A 552 5.94 -21.91 -11.07
N SER A 553 6.86 -20.99 -10.75
CA SER A 553 6.63 -19.89 -9.82
C SER A 553 5.54 -18.94 -10.33
N ILE A 554 5.57 -18.55 -11.60
CA ILE A 554 4.52 -17.71 -12.20
C ILE A 554 3.17 -18.42 -12.20
N LYS A 555 3.11 -19.71 -12.57
CA LYS A 555 1.85 -20.49 -12.49
C LYS A 555 1.32 -20.56 -11.06
N GLY A 556 2.18 -20.80 -10.08
CA GLY A 556 1.84 -20.81 -8.65
C GLY A 556 1.32 -19.45 -8.17
N ALA A 557 1.99 -18.36 -8.56
CA ALA A 557 1.58 -16.99 -8.25
C ALA A 557 0.22 -16.65 -8.88
N CYS A 558 -0.01 -17.00 -10.14
CA CYS A 558 -1.30 -16.84 -10.83
C CYS A 558 -2.43 -17.59 -10.12
N ALA A 559 -2.20 -18.84 -9.71
CA ALA A 559 -3.19 -19.64 -8.99
C ALA A 559 -3.55 -19.00 -7.64
N ARG A 560 -2.56 -18.51 -6.88
CA ARG A 560 -2.80 -17.78 -5.63
C ARG A 560 -3.53 -16.46 -5.84
N ALA A 561 -3.17 -15.70 -6.87
CA ALA A 561 -3.84 -14.44 -7.23
C ALA A 561 -5.31 -14.68 -7.61
N ALA A 562 -5.60 -15.74 -8.37
CA ALA A 562 -6.97 -16.12 -8.73
C ALA A 562 -7.79 -16.53 -7.50
N HIS A 563 -7.22 -17.32 -6.59
CA HIS A 563 -7.89 -17.68 -5.34
C HIS A 563 -8.15 -16.45 -4.46
N PHE A 564 -7.17 -15.55 -4.32
CA PHE A 564 -7.34 -14.30 -3.57
C PHE A 564 -8.44 -13.42 -4.17
N ALA A 565 -8.43 -13.23 -5.49
CA ALA A 565 -9.43 -12.45 -6.20
C ALA A 565 -10.84 -13.04 -6.03
N TYR A 566 -10.97 -14.37 -6.07
CA TYR A 566 -12.23 -15.08 -5.82
C TYR A 566 -12.74 -14.86 -4.39
N VAL A 567 -11.89 -15.07 -3.37
CA VAL A 567 -12.31 -14.87 -1.97
C VAL A 567 -12.69 -13.42 -1.70
N LYS A 568 -11.92 -12.47 -2.23
CA LYS A 568 -12.12 -11.03 -2.00
C LYS A 568 -13.35 -10.49 -2.74
N SER A 569 -13.68 -11.00 -3.92
CA SER A 569 -14.88 -10.57 -4.66
C SER A 569 -16.19 -10.94 -3.96
N HIS A 570 -16.17 -11.93 -3.05
CA HIS A 570 -17.35 -12.27 -2.24
C HIS A 570 -17.52 -11.33 -1.04
N GLY A 571 -16.46 -10.62 -0.63
CA GLY A 571 -16.50 -9.65 0.48
C GLY A 571 -16.60 -8.19 0.05
N GLU A 572 -15.93 -7.81 -1.04
CA GLU A 572 -15.98 -6.46 -1.64
C GLU A 572 -16.87 -6.49 -2.88
N ARG A 573 -17.72 -5.48 -3.09
CA ARG A 573 -18.59 -5.34 -4.29
C ARG A 573 -17.78 -5.04 -5.57
N THR A 574 -16.73 -5.79 -5.85
CA THR A 574 -15.79 -5.62 -6.97
C THR A 574 -15.67 -6.93 -7.75
N HIS A 575 -15.62 -6.82 -9.08
CA HIS A 575 -15.56 -7.99 -9.96
C HIS A 575 -14.25 -8.77 -9.79
N ALA A 576 -14.32 -10.11 -9.75
CA ALA A 576 -13.15 -10.97 -9.57
C ALA A 576 -12.06 -10.75 -10.64
N LEU A 577 -12.44 -10.49 -11.90
CA LEU A 577 -11.46 -10.19 -12.97
C LEU A 577 -10.71 -8.88 -12.75
N ALA A 578 -11.36 -7.84 -12.22
CA ALA A 578 -10.71 -6.56 -11.94
C ALA A 578 -9.67 -6.70 -10.82
N LEU A 579 -10.03 -7.45 -9.75
CA LEU A 579 -9.11 -7.78 -8.67
C LEU A 579 -7.94 -8.64 -9.17
N LEU A 580 -8.23 -9.65 -9.99
CA LEU A 580 -7.20 -10.49 -10.60
C LEU A 580 -6.22 -9.67 -11.44
N ALA A 581 -6.71 -8.75 -12.26
CA ALA A 581 -5.86 -7.90 -13.09
C ALA A 581 -4.90 -7.05 -12.25
N ASN A 582 -5.39 -6.49 -11.14
CA ASN A 582 -4.57 -5.70 -10.22
C ASN A 582 -3.48 -6.55 -9.54
N GLU A 583 -3.82 -7.75 -9.07
CA GLU A 583 -2.83 -8.65 -8.46
C GLU A 583 -1.78 -9.13 -9.46
N LEU A 584 -2.19 -9.48 -10.69
CA LEU A 584 -1.25 -9.84 -11.75
C LEU A 584 -0.34 -8.67 -12.13
N SER A 585 -0.84 -7.42 -12.06
CA SER A 585 -0.02 -6.23 -12.24
C SER A 585 1.07 -6.11 -11.16
N VAL A 586 0.76 -6.46 -9.91
CA VAL A 586 1.75 -6.44 -8.82
C VAL A 586 2.82 -7.50 -9.06
N ILE A 587 2.41 -8.72 -9.46
CA ILE A 587 3.34 -9.80 -9.81
C ILE A 587 4.26 -9.38 -10.96
N ALA A 588 3.70 -8.80 -12.04
CA ALA A 588 4.49 -8.32 -13.17
C ALA A 588 5.53 -7.26 -12.76
N LYS A 589 5.16 -6.31 -11.89
CA LYS A 589 6.09 -5.29 -11.38
C LYS A 589 7.19 -5.90 -10.49
N ALA A 590 6.86 -6.89 -9.66
CA ALA A 590 7.84 -7.60 -8.84
C ALA A 590 8.83 -8.39 -9.72
N GLU A 591 8.35 -9.00 -10.81
CA GLU A 591 9.19 -9.69 -11.78
C GLU A 591 10.21 -8.74 -12.44
N ILE A 592 9.77 -7.55 -12.87
CA ILE A 592 10.64 -6.51 -13.48
C ILE A 592 11.73 -6.05 -12.50
N ASN A 593 11.34 -5.74 -11.27
CA ASN A 593 12.21 -5.00 -10.34
C ASN A 593 13.14 -5.91 -9.52
N GLU A 594 12.70 -7.13 -9.19
CA GLU A 594 13.36 -7.96 -8.18
C GLU A 594 13.93 -9.26 -8.75
N PHE A 595 13.14 -10.03 -9.52
CA PHE A 595 13.51 -11.39 -9.92
C PHE A 595 14.25 -11.46 -11.25
N ALA A 596 13.74 -10.77 -12.28
CA ALA A 596 14.34 -10.77 -13.61
C ALA A 596 15.80 -10.28 -13.65
N PRO A 597 16.21 -9.22 -12.91
CA PRO A 597 17.61 -8.78 -12.90
C PRO A 597 18.60 -9.83 -12.38
N VAL A 598 18.14 -10.76 -11.55
CA VAL A 598 18.96 -11.84 -11.01
C VAL A 598 19.09 -12.96 -12.04
N PHE A 599 17.98 -13.41 -12.64
CA PHE A 599 18.00 -14.49 -13.62
C PHE A 599 18.48 -14.10 -15.01
N SER A 600 18.46 -12.81 -15.38
CA SER A 600 18.85 -12.32 -16.70
C SER A 600 20.27 -12.69 -17.11
N LYS A 601 21.14 -13.01 -16.14
CA LYS A 601 22.50 -13.49 -16.39
C LYS A 601 22.51 -14.84 -17.11
N TRP A 602 21.58 -15.74 -16.79
CA TRP A 602 21.55 -17.10 -17.32
C TRP A 602 20.41 -17.32 -18.33
N LEU A 603 19.28 -16.63 -18.14
CA LEU A 603 18.14 -16.68 -19.04
C LEU A 603 17.71 -15.25 -19.43
N PRO A 604 18.25 -14.69 -20.52
CA PRO A 604 17.86 -13.37 -21.02
C PRO A 604 16.36 -13.26 -21.28
N GLU A 605 15.74 -14.35 -21.74
CA GLU A 605 14.31 -14.44 -22.12
C GLU A 605 13.33 -14.55 -20.94
N CYS A 606 13.80 -14.53 -19.68
CA CYS A 606 12.95 -14.74 -18.49
C CYS A 606 11.74 -13.80 -18.42
N MET A 607 11.95 -12.49 -18.63
CA MET A 607 10.89 -11.49 -18.59
C MET A 607 9.80 -11.74 -19.65
N MET A 608 10.22 -12.16 -20.84
CA MET A 608 9.32 -12.46 -21.94
C MET A 608 8.44 -13.68 -21.63
N ILE A 609 9.02 -14.73 -21.07
CA ILE A 609 8.29 -15.94 -20.66
C ILE A 609 7.27 -15.60 -19.56
N SER A 610 7.67 -14.82 -18.55
CA SER A 610 6.78 -14.36 -17.49
C SER A 610 5.62 -13.52 -18.05
N ALA A 611 5.89 -12.57 -18.95
CA ALA A 611 4.86 -11.76 -19.61
C ALA A 611 3.87 -12.64 -20.39
N MET A 612 4.35 -13.60 -21.19
CA MET A 612 3.50 -14.49 -21.99
C MET A 612 2.61 -15.38 -21.11
N LEU A 613 3.14 -15.91 -19.99
CA LEU A 613 2.37 -16.74 -19.07
C LEU A 613 1.28 -15.95 -18.36
N LEU A 614 1.60 -14.76 -17.83
CA LEU A 614 0.63 -13.87 -17.19
C LEU A 614 -0.44 -13.43 -18.20
N HIS A 615 -0.02 -13.07 -19.42
CA HIS A 615 -0.91 -12.66 -20.49
C HIS A 615 -1.89 -13.77 -20.89
N ARG A 616 -1.39 -15.00 -21.07
CA ARG A 616 -2.25 -16.15 -21.40
C ARG A 616 -3.23 -16.45 -20.27
N PHE A 617 -2.75 -16.47 -19.03
CA PHE A 617 -3.58 -16.80 -17.86
C PHE A 617 -4.75 -15.83 -17.65
N TYR A 618 -4.52 -14.53 -17.84
CA TYR A 618 -5.59 -13.54 -17.76
C TYR A 618 -6.47 -13.54 -19.02
N GLY A 619 -5.86 -13.67 -20.20
CA GLY A 619 -6.55 -13.65 -21.49
C GLY A 619 -7.62 -14.73 -21.64
N GLU A 620 -7.32 -15.96 -21.22
CA GLU A 620 -8.28 -17.08 -21.24
C GLU A 620 -9.56 -16.79 -20.43
N ARG A 621 -9.48 -15.91 -19.42
CA ARG A 621 -10.62 -15.49 -18.58
C ARG A 621 -11.26 -14.19 -19.03
N LEU A 622 -10.48 -13.29 -19.64
CA LEU A 622 -10.94 -11.99 -20.13
C LEU A 622 -11.73 -12.11 -21.44
N MET A 623 -11.29 -12.96 -22.38
CA MET A 623 -11.91 -13.05 -23.71
C MET A 623 -13.40 -13.40 -23.66
N PRO A 624 -13.85 -14.42 -22.89
CA PRO A 624 -15.28 -14.72 -22.76
C PRO A 624 -16.07 -13.58 -22.11
N PHE A 625 -15.44 -12.79 -21.22
CA PHE A 625 -16.07 -11.62 -20.63
C PHE A 625 -16.27 -10.51 -21.68
N LEU A 626 -15.25 -10.24 -22.51
CA LEU A 626 -15.32 -9.23 -23.56
C LEU A 626 -16.36 -9.58 -24.64
N GLU A 627 -16.47 -10.85 -25.03
CA GLU A 627 -17.51 -11.32 -25.97
C GLU A 627 -18.94 -11.12 -25.44
N GLY A 628 -19.12 -11.10 -24.12
CA GLY A 628 -20.39 -10.84 -23.45
C GLY A 628 -20.73 -9.37 -23.24
N VAL A 629 -19.85 -8.43 -23.58
CA VAL A 629 -20.08 -6.98 -23.36
C VAL A 629 -21.01 -6.42 -24.42
N SER A 630 -22.25 -6.13 -24.04
CA SER A 630 -23.24 -5.44 -24.88
C SER A 630 -23.55 -4.02 -24.42
N SER A 631 -23.22 -3.66 -23.17
CA SER A 631 -23.48 -2.34 -22.59
C SER A 631 -22.47 -1.99 -21.51
N LEU A 632 -22.31 -0.69 -21.21
CA LEU A 632 -21.38 -0.19 -20.18
C LEU A 632 -21.91 -0.42 -18.75
N SER A 633 -21.93 -1.67 -18.31
CA SER A 633 -22.40 -2.06 -16.98
C SER A 633 -21.43 -1.65 -15.86
N GLY A 634 -21.88 -1.70 -14.60
CA GLY A 634 -21.01 -1.45 -13.43
C GLY A 634 -19.80 -2.40 -13.35
N GLU A 635 -19.93 -3.63 -13.86
CA GLU A 635 -18.86 -4.62 -13.90
C GLU A 635 -17.84 -4.31 -15.01
N VAL A 636 -18.33 -3.94 -16.20
CA VAL A 636 -17.47 -3.53 -17.34
C VAL A 636 -16.62 -2.32 -16.96
N ARG A 637 -17.22 -1.32 -16.28
CA ARG A 637 -16.50 -0.13 -15.78
C ARG A 637 -15.38 -0.42 -14.80
N LYS A 638 -15.38 -1.59 -14.14
CA LYS A 638 -14.31 -2.01 -13.22
C LYS A 638 -13.28 -2.91 -13.90
N VAL A 639 -13.74 -3.83 -14.75
CA VAL A 639 -12.87 -4.84 -15.39
C VAL A 639 -12.05 -4.24 -16.52
N VAL A 640 -12.66 -3.44 -17.40
CA VAL A 640 -12.00 -2.88 -18.58
C VAL A 640 -10.77 -2.03 -18.22
N PRO A 641 -10.83 -1.10 -17.24
CA PRO A 641 -9.68 -0.27 -16.93
C PRO A 641 -8.55 -1.08 -16.30
N ALA A 642 -8.90 -2.01 -15.41
CA ALA A 642 -7.94 -2.91 -14.77
C ALA A 642 -7.25 -3.83 -15.80
N ALA A 643 -8.02 -4.37 -16.75
CA ALA A 643 -7.50 -5.18 -17.86
C ALA A 643 -6.55 -4.38 -18.77
N TYR A 644 -6.92 -3.15 -19.10
CA TYR A 644 -6.11 -2.27 -19.95
C TYR A 644 -4.80 -1.86 -19.27
N MET A 645 -4.84 -1.59 -17.97
CA MET A 645 -3.65 -1.31 -17.15
C MET A 645 -2.73 -2.54 -17.01
N LEU A 646 -3.30 -3.73 -16.82
CA LEU A 646 -2.52 -4.98 -16.80
C LEU A 646 -1.82 -5.21 -18.14
N GLU A 647 -2.54 -5.06 -19.25
CA GLU A 647 -1.97 -5.20 -20.59
C GLU A 647 -0.76 -4.26 -20.77
N ALA A 648 -0.87 -2.99 -20.33
CA ALA A 648 0.25 -2.05 -20.37
C ALA A 648 1.47 -2.55 -19.56
N ALA A 649 1.23 -3.05 -18.34
CA ALA A 649 2.30 -3.59 -17.49
C ALA A 649 2.96 -4.83 -18.12
N LEU A 650 2.18 -5.69 -18.78
CA LEU A 650 2.69 -6.89 -19.46
C LEU A 650 3.47 -6.54 -20.74
N THR A 651 3.01 -5.55 -21.51
CA THR A 651 3.76 -5.03 -22.66
C THR A 651 5.09 -4.44 -22.21
N GLN A 652 5.12 -3.71 -21.09
CA GLN A 652 6.37 -3.20 -20.51
C GLN A 652 7.31 -4.35 -20.11
N LEU A 653 6.81 -5.34 -19.38
CA LEU A 653 7.57 -6.54 -18.99
C LEU A 653 8.15 -7.27 -20.21
N TYR A 654 7.36 -7.40 -21.29
CA TYR A 654 7.80 -8.01 -22.55
C TYR A 654 8.90 -7.17 -23.24
N ASN A 655 8.74 -5.85 -23.31
CA ASN A 655 9.64 -4.94 -24.03
C ASN A 655 10.95 -4.63 -23.30
N CYS A 656 11.08 -4.92 -22.00
CA CYS A 656 12.34 -4.74 -21.26
C CYS A 656 13.53 -5.52 -21.86
N HIS A 657 13.28 -6.54 -22.69
CA HIS A 657 14.29 -7.31 -23.41
C HIS A 657 14.96 -6.56 -24.58
N SER A 658 14.34 -5.52 -25.15
CA SER A 658 14.76 -4.93 -26.44
C SER A 658 16.03 -4.06 -26.38
N LYS A 659 16.62 -3.84 -25.21
CA LYS A 659 17.85 -3.03 -25.07
C LYS A 659 19.14 -3.79 -25.40
N SER A 660 19.11 -5.12 -25.53
CA SER A 660 20.25 -5.93 -25.95
C SER A 660 20.30 -6.03 -27.49
N LYS A 661 21.22 -5.28 -28.12
CA LYS A 661 21.42 -5.21 -29.59
C LYS A 661 22.03 -6.47 -30.22
N LEU A 662 21.62 -7.69 -29.84
CA LEU A 662 22.11 -8.91 -30.51
C LEU A 662 20.95 -9.89 -30.83
N HIS A 663 20.56 -9.88 -32.10
CA HIS A 663 19.90 -10.94 -32.89
C HIS A 663 18.78 -11.79 -32.25
N LYS A 664 17.53 -11.56 -32.70
CA LYS A 664 16.74 -12.53 -33.51
C LYS A 664 15.47 -11.85 -34.11
N PRO A 665 15.07 -12.11 -35.38
CA PRO A 665 13.98 -11.40 -36.07
C PRO A 665 12.57 -12.03 -35.96
N TYR A 666 12.35 -13.04 -35.11
CA TYR A 666 11.09 -13.82 -35.12
C TYR A 666 10.54 -14.08 -33.72
N LEU A 667 10.31 -13.02 -32.94
CA LEU A 667 9.58 -13.14 -31.68
C LEU A 667 8.16 -12.61 -31.87
N HIS A 668 7.18 -13.51 -31.73
CA HIS A 668 5.75 -13.22 -31.79
C HIS A 668 5.44 -12.04 -30.86
N LYS A 669 5.14 -10.87 -31.43
CA LYS A 669 4.66 -9.69 -30.69
C LYS A 669 3.49 -10.13 -29.81
N LEU A 670 3.52 -9.76 -28.52
CA LEU A 670 2.43 -10.03 -27.59
C LEU A 670 1.12 -9.51 -28.22
N LYS A 671 0.19 -10.41 -28.55
CA LYS A 671 -1.08 -10.01 -29.19
C LYS A 671 -1.93 -9.32 -28.13
N ASN A 672 -2.15 -8.02 -28.28
CA ASN A 672 -3.05 -7.25 -27.44
C ASN A 672 -4.44 -7.90 -27.38
N TYR A 673 -5.13 -7.76 -26.26
CA TYR A 673 -6.48 -8.28 -26.01
C TYR A 673 -7.58 -7.58 -26.84
N GLU A 674 -7.21 -6.57 -27.65
CA GLU A 674 -8.13 -5.82 -28.52
C GLU A 674 -9.30 -5.16 -27.77
N ILE A 675 -9.13 -4.85 -26.48
CA ILE A 675 -10.15 -4.26 -25.59
C ILE A 675 -10.79 -3.02 -26.23
N GLU A 676 -9.97 -2.16 -26.84
CA GLU A 676 -10.43 -0.93 -27.48
C GLU A 676 -11.44 -1.19 -28.61
N LYS A 677 -11.26 -2.25 -29.41
CA LYS A 677 -12.16 -2.57 -30.53
C LYS A 677 -13.55 -2.97 -30.05
N VAL A 678 -13.63 -3.63 -28.90
CA VAL A 678 -14.89 -4.08 -28.30
C VAL A 678 -15.59 -2.94 -27.55
N VAL A 679 -14.83 -2.13 -26.81
CA VAL A 679 -15.40 -1.13 -25.89
C VAL A 679 -15.76 0.19 -26.58
N LYS A 680 -15.05 0.60 -27.65
CA LYS A 680 -15.33 1.88 -28.33
C LYS A 680 -16.79 2.00 -28.84
N PRO A 681 -17.37 1.02 -29.57
CA PRO A 681 -18.77 1.09 -29.97
C PRO A 681 -19.73 1.17 -28.77
N VAL A 682 -19.47 0.37 -27.73
CA VAL A 682 -20.30 0.33 -26.51
C VAL A 682 -20.24 1.65 -25.73
N MET A 683 -19.08 2.32 -25.73
CA MET A 683 -18.90 3.64 -25.13
C MET A 683 -19.74 4.69 -25.85
N LEU A 684 -19.76 4.65 -27.20
CA LEU A 684 -20.57 5.55 -28.01
C LEU A 684 -22.07 5.33 -27.78
N ASP A 685 -22.53 4.08 -27.80
CA ASP A 685 -23.93 3.73 -27.54
C ASP A 685 -24.36 4.17 -26.13
N TRP A 686 -23.47 4.01 -25.15
CA TRP A 686 -23.72 4.49 -23.80
C TRP A 686 -23.83 6.01 -23.73
N LEU A 687 -22.95 6.77 -24.39
CA LEU A 687 -23.03 8.23 -24.47
C LEU A 687 -24.34 8.69 -25.11
N ILE A 688 -24.75 8.05 -26.21
CA ILE A 688 -26.04 8.33 -26.86
C ILE A 688 -27.21 8.07 -25.90
N SER A 689 -27.17 6.96 -25.14
CA SER A 689 -28.20 6.68 -24.14
C SER A 689 -28.19 7.68 -22.97
N GLN A 690 -27.02 8.16 -22.53
CA GLN A 690 -26.92 9.21 -21.52
C GLN A 690 -27.48 10.54 -22.01
N HIS A 691 -27.31 10.86 -23.30
CA HIS A 691 -27.84 12.09 -23.90
C HIS A 691 -29.35 12.21 -23.68
N ASP A 692 -30.12 11.20 -24.08
CA ASP A 692 -31.58 11.21 -23.93
C ASP A 692 -32.01 11.27 -22.47
N HIS A 693 -31.29 10.58 -21.59
CA HIS A 693 -31.58 10.57 -20.16
C HIS A 693 -31.37 11.96 -19.54
N ILE A 694 -30.19 12.56 -19.76
CA ILE A 694 -29.82 13.86 -19.19
C ILE A 694 -30.76 14.94 -19.71
N LEU A 695 -31.12 14.93 -20.99
CA LEU A 695 -32.09 15.88 -21.53
C LEU A 695 -33.47 15.78 -20.87
N GLN A 696 -33.98 14.56 -20.63
CA GLN A 696 -35.25 14.39 -19.92
C GLN A 696 -35.16 14.86 -18.47
N TRP A 697 -34.03 14.60 -17.80
CA TRP A 697 -33.78 15.07 -16.44
C TRP A 697 -33.69 16.59 -16.36
N THR A 698 -32.98 17.25 -17.27
CA THR A 698 -32.93 18.71 -17.37
C THR A 698 -34.34 19.29 -17.50
N LYS A 699 -35.18 18.69 -18.35
CA LYS A 699 -36.56 19.16 -18.52
C LYS A 699 -37.38 19.05 -17.24
N ARG A 700 -37.30 17.90 -16.56
CA ARG A 700 -38.01 17.67 -15.27
C ARG A 700 -37.48 18.56 -14.15
N ALA A 701 -36.16 18.69 -14.03
CA ALA A 701 -35.52 19.52 -13.01
C ALA A 701 -35.96 20.98 -13.13
N PHE A 702 -36.08 21.48 -14.36
CA PHE A 702 -36.59 22.83 -14.62
C PHE A 702 -38.09 22.98 -14.31
N GLU A 703 -38.91 21.96 -14.61
CA GLU A 703 -40.36 22.01 -14.38
C GLU A 703 -40.75 21.97 -12.89
N ILE A 704 -39.91 21.36 -12.04
CA ILE A 704 -40.12 21.25 -10.59
C ILE A 704 -39.53 22.46 -9.83
N GLU A 705 -38.72 23.30 -10.50
CA GLU A 705 -38.00 24.40 -9.87
C GLU A 705 -38.93 25.53 -9.40
N GLU A 706 -38.89 25.84 -8.10
CA GLU A 706 -39.68 26.92 -7.48
C GLU A 706 -38.98 28.28 -7.52
N TRP A 707 -37.67 28.30 -7.85
CA TRP A 707 -36.79 29.46 -7.85
C TRP A 707 -36.54 30.02 -6.45
N GLU A 708 -36.19 29.13 -5.53
CA GLU A 708 -35.71 29.45 -4.19
C GLU A 708 -34.18 29.27 -4.09
N PRO A 709 -33.49 30.02 -3.22
CA PRO A 709 -32.04 29.86 -3.07
C PRO A 709 -31.71 28.54 -2.34
N VAL A 710 -30.69 27.82 -2.81
CA VAL A 710 -30.21 26.58 -2.17
C VAL A 710 -29.86 26.79 -0.69
N SER A 711 -29.21 27.91 -0.36
CA SER A 711 -28.92 28.30 1.02
C SER A 711 -28.67 29.80 1.12
N VAL A 712 -28.49 30.30 2.35
CA VAL A 712 -28.16 31.72 2.61
C VAL A 712 -26.86 32.15 1.91
N HIS A 713 -25.91 31.22 1.73
CA HIS A 713 -24.63 31.46 1.07
C HIS A 713 -24.68 31.15 -0.44
N GLN A 714 -25.51 30.20 -0.87
CA GLN A 714 -25.68 29.80 -2.27
C GLN A 714 -27.04 30.29 -2.80
N ARG A 715 -27.02 31.50 -3.35
CA ARG A 715 -28.21 32.24 -3.80
C ARG A 715 -28.66 31.91 -5.23
N HIS A 716 -28.36 30.71 -5.72
CA HIS A 716 -28.78 30.19 -7.03
C HIS A 716 -29.77 29.02 -6.87
N ALA A 717 -30.40 28.61 -7.97
CA ALA A 717 -31.40 27.53 -8.01
C ALA A 717 -30.77 26.14 -7.81
N SER A 718 -31.53 25.21 -7.24
CA SER A 718 -31.04 23.84 -6.97
C SER A 718 -30.93 22.98 -8.24
N SER A 719 -31.84 23.18 -9.19
CA SER A 719 -31.90 22.44 -10.45
C SER A 719 -30.61 22.50 -11.26
N ILE A 720 -29.95 23.66 -11.32
CA ILE A 720 -28.70 23.80 -12.10
C ILE A 720 -27.52 23.06 -11.46
N VAL A 721 -27.48 22.98 -10.12
CA VAL A 721 -26.43 22.26 -9.39
C VAL A 721 -26.54 20.77 -9.71
N GLU A 722 -27.76 20.24 -9.74
CA GLU A 722 -28.02 18.86 -10.09
C GLU A 722 -27.65 18.55 -11.54
N ILE A 723 -27.96 19.45 -12.49
CA ILE A 723 -27.58 19.28 -13.90
C ILE A 723 -26.04 19.19 -14.04
N PHE A 724 -25.29 20.11 -13.43
CA PHE A 724 -23.83 20.05 -13.47
C PHE A 724 -23.29 18.81 -12.76
N ARG A 725 -23.89 18.38 -11.64
CA ARG A 725 -23.52 17.14 -10.96
C ARG A 725 -23.67 15.92 -11.86
N ILE A 726 -24.77 15.82 -12.61
CA ILE A 726 -25.02 14.72 -13.55
C ILE A 726 -24.02 14.77 -14.73
N ILE A 727 -23.71 15.97 -15.24
CA ILE A 727 -22.69 16.15 -16.29
C ILE A 727 -21.31 15.71 -15.77
N GLU A 728 -20.90 16.18 -14.59
CA GLU A 728 -19.62 15.81 -13.95
C GLU A 728 -19.52 14.31 -13.69
N GLU A 729 -20.61 13.67 -13.24
CA GLU A 729 -20.67 12.22 -13.06
C GLU A 729 -20.48 11.50 -14.40
N THR A 730 -21.14 11.96 -15.47
CA THR A 730 -21.02 11.38 -16.82
C THR A 730 -19.58 11.50 -17.35
N VAL A 731 -18.98 12.69 -17.20
CA VAL A 731 -17.57 12.94 -17.54
C VAL A 731 -16.66 12.00 -16.75
N SER A 732 -16.84 11.92 -15.43
CA SER A 732 -16.03 11.07 -14.55
C SER A 732 -16.15 9.59 -14.91
N GLN A 733 -17.35 9.12 -15.25
CA GLN A 733 -17.59 7.73 -15.67
C GLN A 733 -16.91 7.41 -17.01
N LEU A 734 -16.91 8.34 -17.97
CA LEU A 734 -16.24 8.16 -19.26
C LEU A 734 -14.71 8.07 -19.09
N PHE A 735 -14.11 9.07 -18.43
CA PHE A 735 -12.65 9.13 -18.27
C PHE A 735 -12.11 8.12 -17.24
N GLY A 736 -12.96 7.64 -16.31
CA GLY A 736 -12.65 6.55 -15.41
C GLY A 736 -12.38 5.22 -16.11
N LEU A 737 -12.72 5.10 -17.40
CA LEU A 737 -12.37 3.91 -18.18
C LEU A 737 -10.88 3.80 -18.52
N HIS A 738 -10.13 4.91 -18.41
CA HIS A 738 -8.70 4.99 -18.80
C HIS A 738 -8.41 4.52 -20.24
N LEU A 739 -9.42 4.58 -21.12
CA LEU A 739 -9.32 4.22 -22.54
C LEU A 739 -9.15 5.46 -23.41
N PRO A 740 -8.54 5.34 -24.61
CA PRO A 740 -8.46 6.45 -25.55
C PRO A 740 -9.85 6.88 -26.01
N VAL A 741 -10.12 8.18 -25.85
CA VAL A 741 -11.37 8.83 -26.28
C VAL A 741 -11.13 9.43 -27.66
N ASP A 742 -11.70 8.82 -28.70
CA ASP A 742 -11.62 9.37 -30.07
C ASP A 742 -12.48 10.65 -30.21
N ILE A 743 -12.26 11.39 -31.29
CA ILE A 743 -13.00 12.63 -31.60
C ILE A 743 -14.51 12.42 -31.58
N THR A 744 -15.01 11.27 -32.07
CA THR A 744 -16.44 10.95 -32.09
C THR A 744 -17.05 10.84 -30.69
N HIS A 745 -16.34 10.22 -29.75
CA HIS A 745 -16.77 10.12 -28.35
C HIS A 745 -16.75 11.49 -27.66
N LEU A 746 -15.72 12.30 -27.96
CA LEU A 746 -15.63 13.66 -27.44
C LEU A 746 -16.76 14.55 -27.99
N GLN A 747 -17.05 14.46 -29.30
CA GLN A 747 -18.17 15.16 -29.92
C GLN A 747 -19.51 14.76 -29.29
N ALA A 748 -19.73 13.46 -29.04
CA ALA A 748 -20.94 12.99 -28.36
C ALA A 748 -21.05 13.56 -26.93
N LEU A 749 -19.96 13.56 -26.15
CA LEU A 749 -19.94 14.17 -24.82
C LEU A 749 -20.22 15.68 -24.85
N LEU A 750 -19.56 16.41 -25.75
CA LEU A 750 -19.75 17.85 -25.89
C LEU A 750 -21.18 18.19 -26.36
N SER A 751 -21.76 17.36 -27.22
CA SER A 751 -23.17 17.47 -27.64
C SER A 751 -24.13 17.29 -26.46
N ILE A 752 -23.88 16.34 -25.55
CA ILE A 752 -24.67 16.16 -24.32
C ILE A 752 -24.63 17.45 -23.47
N ILE A 753 -23.45 18.00 -23.25
CA ILE A 753 -23.25 19.22 -22.45
C ILE A 753 -23.95 20.40 -23.11
N TYR A 754 -23.75 20.57 -24.41
CA TYR A 754 -24.39 21.63 -25.18
C TYR A 754 -25.91 21.57 -25.09
N HIS A 755 -26.52 20.45 -25.48
CA HIS A 755 -27.97 20.37 -25.53
C HIS A 755 -28.61 20.41 -24.15
N SER A 756 -27.98 19.85 -23.11
CA SER A 756 -28.50 19.94 -21.74
C SER A 756 -28.48 21.37 -21.21
N LEU A 757 -27.39 22.12 -21.39
CA LEU A 757 -27.28 23.50 -20.92
C LEU A 757 -28.07 24.48 -21.80
N ASP A 758 -28.00 24.35 -23.13
CA ASP A 758 -28.77 25.20 -24.06
C ASP A 758 -30.27 25.01 -23.85
N THR A 759 -30.77 23.78 -23.72
CA THR A 759 -32.20 23.55 -23.40
C THR A 759 -32.63 24.24 -22.10
N TYR A 760 -31.76 24.24 -21.08
CA TYR A 760 -32.03 24.94 -19.82
C TYR A 760 -32.04 26.46 -20.00
N LEU A 761 -31.06 27.02 -20.72
CA LEU A 761 -30.95 28.45 -21.01
C LEU A 761 -32.10 28.97 -21.87
N GLN A 762 -32.46 28.25 -22.94
CA GLN A 762 -33.59 28.61 -23.81
C GLN A 762 -34.90 28.65 -23.02
N ARG A 763 -35.13 27.68 -22.11
CA ARG A 763 -36.31 27.69 -21.23
C ARG A 763 -36.35 28.89 -20.28
N ILE A 764 -35.20 29.32 -19.75
CA ILE A 764 -35.13 30.58 -18.98
C ILE A 764 -35.51 31.75 -19.88
N PHE A 765 -34.93 31.80 -21.09
CA PHE A 765 -35.13 32.89 -22.04
C PHE A 765 -36.59 33.04 -22.49
N ASP A 766 -37.26 31.92 -22.78
CA ASP A 766 -38.66 31.84 -23.23
C ASP A 766 -39.67 32.29 -22.16
N GLN A 767 -39.29 32.17 -20.89
CA GLN A 767 -40.10 32.66 -19.78
C GLN A 767 -39.97 34.18 -19.56
N LEU A 768 -38.93 34.84 -20.10
CA LEU A 768 -38.74 36.28 -19.94
C LEU A 768 -39.69 37.10 -20.82
N VAL A 769 -40.19 38.21 -20.28
CA VAL A 769 -41.01 39.19 -21.01
C VAL A 769 -40.12 40.29 -21.61
N ASP A 770 -40.51 40.85 -22.76
CA ASP A 770 -39.82 42.03 -23.31
C ASP A 770 -40.10 43.26 -22.42
N LYS A 771 -39.03 43.94 -21.98
CA LYS A 771 -39.11 45.15 -21.15
C LYS A 771 -39.96 46.25 -21.77
N LYS A 772 -40.03 46.33 -23.11
CA LYS A 772 -40.82 47.35 -23.82
C LYS A 772 -42.31 47.27 -23.49
N LEU A 773 -42.80 46.09 -23.14
CA LEU A 773 -44.20 45.85 -22.79
C LEU A 773 -44.57 46.37 -21.39
N LEU A 774 -43.58 46.70 -20.56
CA LEU A 774 -43.80 47.26 -19.22
C LEU A 774 -44.01 48.77 -19.23
N TYR A 775 -43.60 49.45 -20.31
CA TYR A 775 -43.68 50.89 -20.41
C TYR A 775 -45.12 51.37 -20.63
N PRO A 776 -45.55 52.48 -20.00
CA PRO A 776 -46.86 53.07 -20.25
C PRO A 776 -47.02 53.51 -21.70
N SER A 777 -48.23 53.62 -22.24
CA SER A 777 -48.41 54.30 -23.52
C SER A 777 -48.09 55.80 -23.39
N PRO A 778 -47.46 56.44 -24.39
CA PRO A 778 -47.23 57.88 -24.34
C PRO A 778 -48.59 58.59 -24.32
N PRO A 779 -48.83 59.53 -23.37
CA PRO A 779 -50.07 60.27 -23.33
C PRO A 779 -50.17 61.21 -24.54
N PRO A 780 -51.39 61.58 -24.95
CA PRO A 780 -51.57 62.52 -26.05
C PRO A 780 -50.98 63.89 -25.69
N LEU A 781 -50.40 64.54 -26.69
CA LEU A 781 -49.77 65.85 -26.52
C LEU A 781 -50.83 66.93 -26.35
N THR A 782 -50.73 67.68 -25.25
CA THR A 782 -51.61 68.81 -24.95
C THR A 782 -50.77 70.06 -24.76
N ARG A 783 -51.34 71.24 -25.05
CA ARG A 783 -50.69 72.52 -24.73
C ARG A 783 -51.15 73.07 -23.37
N PHE A 784 -50.26 73.81 -22.72
CA PHE A 784 -50.52 74.44 -21.42
C PHE A 784 -51.66 75.49 -21.45
N THR A 785 -52.45 75.56 -20.37
CA THR A 785 -53.45 76.61 -20.11
C THR A 785 -53.45 77.10 -18.65
N ASP A 786 -53.76 78.39 -18.45
CA ASP A 786 -53.81 79.02 -17.12
C ASP A 786 -55.04 78.62 -16.27
N ALA A 787 -55.95 77.80 -16.79
CA ALA A 787 -57.16 77.40 -16.06
C ALA A 787 -56.82 76.37 -14.97
N ILE A 788 -57.20 76.63 -13.72
CA ILE A 788 -57.02 75.69 -12.61
C ILE A 788 -57.80 74.42 -12.91
N MET A 789 -57.08 73.33 -13.21
CA MET A 789 -57.69 72.03 -13.48
C MET A 789 -58.28 71.45 -12.18
N PRO A 790 -59.60 71.20 -12.10
CA PRO A 790 -60.23 70.65 -10.90
C PRO A 790 -59.59 69.31 -10.51
N ALA A 791 -59.44 69.03 -9.21
CA ALA A 791 -58.83 67.79 -8.72
C ALA A 791 -59.51 66.51 -9.26
N MET A 792 -60.80 66.59 -9.60
CA MET A 792 -61.61 65.51 -10.17
C MET A 792 -61.32 65.20 -11.66
N LYS A 793 -60.65 66.12 -12.38
CA LYS A 793 -60.28 65.98 -13.81
C LYS A 793 -58.80 65.60 -14.02
N ARG A 794 -58.07 65.29 -12.94
CA ARG A 794 -56.66 64.87 -13.01
C ARG A 794 -56.60 63.35 -13.24
N LYS A 795 -56.72 62.89 -14.50
CA LYS A 795 -56.38 61.49 -14.80
C LYS A 795 -54.87 61.27 -14.69
N SER A 796 -54.49 60.17 -14.04
CA SER A 796 -53.14 59.60 -14.06
C SER A 796 -52.82 59.05 -15.45
N LEU A 797 -51.54 58.76 -15.71
CA LEU A 797 -51.08 58.06 -16.92
C LEU A 797 -52.03 56.89 -17.26
N GLU A 798 -52.54 56.86 -18.50
CA GLU A 798 -53.34 55.73 -18.98
C GLU A 798 -52.40 54.57 -19.35
N PHE A 799 -52.55 53.46 -18.63
CA PHE A 799 -51.81 52.23 -18.88
C PHE A 799 -52.66 51.32 -19.77
N THR A 800 -52.09 50.80 -20.84
CA THR A 800 -52.74 49.76 -21.66
C THR A 800 -53.02 48.56 -20.76
N GLU A 801 -54.26 48.05 -20.72
CA GLU A 801 -54.58 46.84 -19.97
C GLU A 801 -53.76 45.67 -20.53
N PRO A 802 -52.84 45.08 -19.75
CA PRO A 802 -52.02 43.98 -20.23
C PRO A 802 -52.87 42.71 -20.39
N ASP A 803 -52.55 41.90 -21.40
CA ASP A 803 -53.19 40.59 -21.62
C ASP A 803 -53.08 39.70 -20.36
N ASN A 804 -54.15 38.99 -20.02
CA ASN A 804 -54.23 38.13 -18.83
C ASN A 804 -53.10 37.09 -18.78
N ASN A 805 -52.58 36.65 -19.93
CA ASN A 805 -51.43 35.74 -20.00
C ASN A 805 -50.11 36.42 -19.61
N MET A 806 -49.94 37.70 -19.98
CA MET A 806 -48.77 38.48 -19.60
C MET A 806 -48.75 38.79 -18.11
N VAL A 807 -49.92 39.10 -17.53
CA VAL A 807 -50.05 39.34 -16.08
C VAL A 807 -49.65 38.09 -15.29
N LYS A 808 -50.13 36.90 -15.68
CA LYS A 808 -49.73 35.64 -15.04
C LYS A 808 -48.22 35.38 -15.12
N LYS A 809 -47.60 35.60 -16.28
CA LYS A 809 -46.14 35.49 -16.43
C LYS A 809 -45.41 36.51 -15.54
N LEU A 810 -45.93 37.73 -15.43
CA LEU A 810 -45.36 38.75 -14.56
C LEU A 810 -45.54 38.39 -13.08
N ASP A 811 -46.66 37.83 -12.66
CA ASP A 811 -46.86 37.37 -11.28
C ASP A 811 -45.86 36.26 -10.90
N GLU A 812 -45.53 35.38 -11.85
CA GLU A 812 -44.51 34.33 -11.66
C GLU A 812 -43.07 34.87 -11.61
N LEU A 813 -42.79 36.02 -12.22
CA LEU A 813 -41.44 36.62 -12.36
C LEU A 813 -41.11 37.67 -11.28
N THR A 814 -41.51 37.47 -10.02
CA THR A 814 -41.19 38.41 -8.93
C THR A 814 -39.70 38.80 -8.87
N ILE A 815 -39.37 39.99 -8.34
CA ILE A 815 -37.98 40.48 -8.19
C ILE A 815 -37.09 39.41 -7.54
N ARG A 816 -37.61 38.74 -6.50
CA ARG A 816 -36.90 37.67 -5.78
C ARG A 816 -36.49 36.53 -6.73
N LYS A 817 -37.44 36.03 -7.52
CA LYS A 817 -37.22 34.94 -8.49
C LYS A 817 -36.31 35.37 -9.64
N LEU A 818 -36.44 36.60 -10.13
CA LEU A 818 -35.55 37.15 -11.16
C LEU A 818 -34.10 37.29 -10.66
N CYS A 819 -33.88 37.70 -9.41
CA CYS A 819 -32.55 37.75 -8.81
C CYS A 819 -31.93 36.34 -8.71
N ILE A 820 -32.71 35.34 -8.30
CA ILE A 820 -32.23 33.95 -8.21
C ILE A 820 -31.93 33.37 -9.60
N ARG A 821 -32.75 33.70 -10.62
CA ARG A 821 -32.48 33.36 -12.03
C ARG A 821 -31.18 33.99 -12.52
N LEU A 822 -30.97 35.28 -12.26
CA LEU A 822 -29.73 35.97 -12.62
C LEU A 822 -28.51 35.33 -11.96
N ASN A 823 -28.60 35.05 -10.64
CA ASN A 823 -27.54 34.35 -9.91
C ASN A 823 -27.27 32.95 -10.48
N THR A 824 -28.31 32.25 -10.90
CA THR A 824 -28.22 30.94 -11.57
C THR A 824 -27.46 31.07 -12.90
N LEU A 825 -27.74 32.09 -13.72
CA LEU A 825 -27.01 32.35 -14.96
C LEU A 825 -25.54 32.74 -14.72
N CYS A 826 -25.26 33.53 -13.67
CA CYS A 826 -23.88 33.84 -13.26
C CYS A 826 -23.15 32.58 -12.76
N TYR A 827 -23.84 31.68 -12.06
CA TYR A 827 -23.29 30.39 -11.65
C TYR A 827 -22.98 29.50 -12.86
N ILE A 828 -23.90 29.43 -13.84
CA ILE A 828 -23.68 28.74 -15.12
C ILE A 828 -22.43 29.28 -15.80
N GLN A 829 -22.25 30.60 -15.87
CA GLN A 829 -21.07 31.21 -16.48
C GLN A 829 -19.76 30.70 -15.86
N LYS A 830 -19.71 30.66 -14.52
CA LYS A 830 -18.53 30.18 -13.78
C LYS A 830 -18.31 28.67 -13.99
N GLN A 831 -19.39 27.88 -13.98
CA GLN A 831 -19.31 26.43 -14.13
C GLN A 831 -18.96 25.99 -15.54
N ILE A 832 -19.46 26.66 -16.59
CA ILE A 832 -19.09 26.42 -17.99
C ILE A 832 -17.55 26.40 -18.13
N SER A 833 -16.87 27.43 -17.62
CA SER A 833 -15.40 27.50 -17.63
C SER A 833 -14.74 26.38 -16.82
N ALA A 834 -15.25 26.07 -15.63
CA ALA A 834 -14.71 25.01 -14.78
C ALA A 834 -14.86 23.61 -15.42
N THR A 835 -16.00 23.33 -16.05
CA THR A 835 -16.25 22.08 -16.77
C THR A 835 -15.36 21.93 -18.00
N GLU A 836 -15.16 23.02 -18.75
CA GLU A 836 -14.27 23.03 -19.92
C GLU A 836 -12.83 22.65 -19.51
N ASP A 837 -12.31 23.30 -18.47
CA ASP A 837 -10.98 23.03 -17.92
C ASP A 837 -10.85 21.61 -17.34
N GLY A 838 -11.89 21.13 -16.65
CA GLY A 838 -11.93 19.78 -16.07
C GLY A 838 -11.86 18.68 -17.14
N ILE A 839 -12.61 18.81 -18.22
CA ILE A 839 -12.60 17.85 -19.33
C ILE A 839 -11.25 17.90 -20.06
N ARG A 840 -10.72 19.10 -20.33
CA ARG A 840 -9.42 19.27 -21.00
C ARG A 840 -8.28 18.62 -20.19
N LYS A 841 -8.27 18.81 -18.86
CA LYS A 841 -7.32 18.13 -17.95
C LYS A 841 -7.46 16.61 -17.99
N SER A 842 -8.69 16.10 -17.98
CA SER A 842 -8.96 14.65 -18.03
C SER A 842 -8.50 14.03 -19.36
N LEU A 843 -8.73 14.72 -20.47
CA LEU A 843 -8.25 14.31 -21.80
C LEU A 843 -6.72 14.29 -21.87
N ALA A 844 -6.05 15.30 -21.32
CA ALA A 844 -4.58 15.37 -21.27
C ALA A 844 -3.97 14.23 -20.43
N LEU A 845 -4.62 13.85 -19.31
CA LEU A 845 -4.17 12.72 -18.49
C LEU A 845 -4.21 11.40 -19.27
N VAL A 846 -5.33 11.13 -19.97
CA VAL A 846 -5.47 9.92 -20.81
C VAL A 846 -4.43 9.91 -21.94
N ARG A 847 -4.24 11.04 -22.64
CA ARG A 847 -3.24 11.17 -23.71
C ARG A 847 -1.82 10.97 -23.20
N SER A 848 -1.44 11.61 -22.09
CA SER A 848 -0.09 11.48 -21.52
C SER A 848 0.23 10.05 -21.06
N SER A 849 -0.78 9.30 -20.59
CA SER A 849 -0.65 7.88 -20.26
C SER A 849 -0.41 7.03 -21.51
N LEU A 850 -1.01 7.41 -22.64
CA LEU A 850 -0.86 6.74 -23.93
C LEU A 850 0.48 7.09 -24.62
N GLU A 851 0.93 8.34 -24.55
CA GLU A 851 2.21 8.78 -25.13
C GLU A 851 3.43 8.19 -24.41
N LYS A 852 3.35 8.04 -23.08
CA LYS A 852 4.36 7.27 -22.32
C LYS A 852 4.38 5.79 -22.75
N ARG A 853 3.28 5.27 -23.30
CA ARG A 853 3.12 3.88 -23.77
C ARG A 853 3.64 3.71 -25.20
N SER A 854 3.39 4.66 -26.11
CA SER A 854 3.79 4.62 -27.53
C SER A 854 5.28 4.91 -27.76
N LYS A 855 5.96 5.65 -26.89
CA LYS A 855 7.43 5.85 -26.97
C LYS A 855 8.26 4.56 -26.82
N THR A 856 7.61 3.42 -26.60
CA THR A 856 8.22 2.08 -26.58
C THR A 856 8.13 1.36 -27.93
N GLU A 857 7.38 1.89 -28.90
CA GLU A 857 7.15 1.29 -30.22
C GLU A 857 7.42 2.28 -31.38
N ILE A 858 8.69 2.33 -31.84
CA ILE A 858 9.16 2.74 -33.19
C ILE A 858 9.34 4.25 -33.49
N ASP A 859 10.36 4.47 -34.33
CA ASP A 859 10.96 5.67 -34.94
C ASP A 859 10.02 6.75 -35.48
N GLU A 860 10.60 7.96 -35.48
CA GLU A 860 10.20 9.25 -36.05
C GLU A 860 9.61 9.19 -37.47
N VAL A 861 8.28 9.00 -37.64
CA VAL A 861 7.62 9.29 -38.95
C VAL A 861 6.23 9.95 -38.86
N ASP A 862 5.49 9.94 -37.74
CA ASP A 862 4.07 10.41 -37.72
C ASP A 862 3.83 11.75 -36.97
N ASP A 863 4.75 12.71 -37.03
CA ASP A 863 4.58 14.02 -36.36
C ASP A 863 3.60 14.97 -37.08
N GLU A 864 3.27 14.76 -38.36
CA GLU A 864 2.38 15.66 -39.11
C GLU A 864 0.87 15.45 -38.81
N ASN A 865 0.44 14.24 -38.42
CA ASN A 865 -0.99 13.95 -38.12
C ASN A 865 -1.40 14.29 -36.67
N SER A 866 -0.43 14.43 -35.75
CA SER A 866 -0.72 14.77 -34.34
C SER A 866 -1.21 16.22 -34.19
N MET A 867 -0.62 17.14 -34.95
CA MET A 867 -0.94 18.57 -34.91
C MET A 867 -2.37 18.88 -35.38
N THR A 868 -2.83 18.25 -36.46
CA THR A 868 -4.18 18.45 -37.02
C THR A 868 -5.29 17.90 -36.12
N HIS A 869 -5.01 16.82 -35.37
CA HIS A 869 -5.95 16.29 -34.38
C HIS A 869 -6.05 17.15 -33.11
N GLY A 870 -4.99 17.86 -32.73
CA GLY A 870 -5.01 18.84 -31.64
C GLY A 870 -5.92 20.03 -31.98
N GLU A 871 -5.70 20.63 -33.14
CA GLU A 871 -6.46 21.78 -33.63
C GLU A 871 -7.96 21.48 -33.76
N ALA A 872 -8.32 20.32 -34.32
CA ALA A 872 -9.72 19.91 -34.45
C ALA A 872 -10.42 19.72 -33.09
N VAL A 873 -9.69 19.27 -32.07
CA VAL A 873 -10.25 19.14 -30.70
C VAL A 873 -10.44 20.52 -30.08
N ASP A 874 -9.47 21.42 -30.22
CA ASP A 874 -9.59 22.78 -29.70
C ASP A 874 -10.73 23.55 -30.39
N GLU A 875 -10.93 23.38 -31.70
CA GLU A 875 -12.06 23.94 -32.44
C GLU A 875 -13.41 23.42 -31.92
N LEU A 876 -13.52 22.12 -31.59
CA LEU A 876 -14.75 21.55 -31.01
C LEU A 876 -15.08 22.12 -29.63
N PHE A 877 -14.08 22.33 -28.77
CA PHE A 877 -14.29 22.98 -27.49
C PHE A 877 -14.69 24.44 -27.67
N ALA A 878 -13.98 25.19 -28.51
CA ALA A 878 -14.26 26.60 -28.79
C ALA A 878 -15.70 26.76 -29.30
N THR A 879 -16.07 26.06 -30.38
CA THR A 879 -17.42 26.12 -30.96
C THR A 879 -18.53 25.81 -29.95
N THR A 880 -18.37 24.77 -29.14
CA THR A 880 -19.38 24.34 -28.17
C THR A 880 -19.52 25.33 -27.01
N TYR A 881 -18.40 25.68 -26.38
CA TYR A 881 -18.40 26.50 -25.16
C TYR A 881 -18.58 27.99 -25.46
N ASP A 882 -18.09 28.50 -26.58
CA ASP A 882 -18.34 29.90 -26.99
C ASP A 882 -19.81 30.12 -27.30
N SER A 883 -20.48 29.18 -27.97
CA SER A 883 -21.91 29.26 -28.21
C SER A 883 -22.71 29.28 -26.90
N LEU A 884 -22.38 28.42 -25.93
CA LEU A 884 -23.02 28.44 -24.60
C LEU A 884 -22.73 29.74 -23.82
N ARG A 885 -21.51 30.27 -23.91
CA ARG A 885 -21.15 31.55 -23.29
C ARG A 885 -21.98 32.69 -23.88
N GLU A 886 -22.17 32.71 -25.19
CA GLU A 886 -22.98 33.71 -25.89
C GLU A 886 -24.45 33.63 -25.48
N THR A 887 -25.06 32.43 -25.51
CA THR A 887 -26.47 32.25 -25.12
C THR A 887 -26.70 32.63 -23.66
N ASN A 888 -25.79 32.25 -22.76
CA ASN A 888 -25.86 32.64 -21.35
C ASN A 888 -25.70 34.15 -21.15
N ALA A 889 -24.74 34.79 -21.82
CA ALA A 889 -24.54 36.25 -21.75
C ALA A 889 -25.77 37.03 -22.24
N ASN A 890 -26.42 36.54 -23.29
CA ASN A 890 -27.68 37.09 -23.79
C ASN A 890 -28.82 36.95 -22.75
N CYS A 891 -28.93 35.79 -22.09
CA CYS A 891 -29.89 35.57 -21.01
C CYS A 891 -29.65 36.47 -19.80
N ILE A 892 -28.39 36.64 -19.39
CA ILE A 892 -27.97 37.53 -18.29
C ILE A 892 -28.40 38.96 -18.59
N THR A 893 -28.06 39.45 -19.79
CA THR A 893 -28.35 40.83 -20.20
C THR A 893 -29.86 41.08 -20.23
N LYS A 894 -30.65 40.18 -20.82
CA LYS A 894 -32.11 40.31 -20.91
C LYS A 894 -32.79 40.22 -19.53
N THR A 895 -32.34 39.31 -18.67
CA THR A 895 -32.86 39.17 -17.30
C THR A 895 -32.56 40.42 -16.47
N ARG A 896 -31.32 40.92 -16.54
CA ARG A 896 -30.89 42.15 -15.84
C ARG A 896 -31.74 43.34 -16.27
N ASP A 897 -31.84 43.57 -17.57
CA ASP A 897 -32.62 44.68 -18.13
C ASP A 897 -34.11 44.59 -17.74
N LEU A 898 -34.67 43.38 -17.65
CA LEU A 898 -36.03 43.16 -17.19
C LEU A 898 -36.20 43.47 -15.70
N ILE A 899 -35.21 43.17 -14.84
CA ILE A 899 -35.27 43.51 -13.41
C ILE A 899 -35.46 45.01 -13.21
N GLY A 900 -34.62 45.85 -13.84
CA GLY A 900 -34.73 47.31 -13.71
C GLY A 900 -36.08 47.83 -14.20
N ALA A 901 -36.50 47.38 -15.39
CA ALA A 901 -37.77 47.81 -15.97
C ALA A 901 -38.97 47.35 -15.13
N ARG A 902 -38.94 46.13 -14.61
CA ARG A 902 -39.99 45.60 -13.73
C ARG A 902 -40.09 46.38 -12.44
N VAL A 903 -38.97 46.64 -11.76
CA VAL A 903 -38.95 47.38 -10.49
C VAL A 903 -39.62 48.74 -10.65
N ILE A 904 -39.22 49.52 -11.67
CA ILE A 904 -39.66 50.91 -11.81
C ILE A 904 -41.03 51.04 -12.50
N PHE A 905 -41.26 50.28 -13.58
CA PHE A 905 -42.45 50.45 -14.42
C PHE A 905 -43.59 49.49 -14.10
N TRP A 906 -43.37 48.50 -13.22
CA TRP A 906 -44.41 47.58 -12.76
C TRP A 906 -44.60 47.67 -11.24
N ASP A 907 -43.59 47.28 -10.46
CA ASP A 907 -43.72 47.14 -9.00
C ASP A 907 -43.85 48.52 -8.29
N LEU A 908 -43.08 49.52 -8.72
CA LEU A 908 -43.13 50.89 -8.21
C LEU A 908 -43.90 51.85 -9.11
N ARG A 909 -44.71 51.33 -10.06
CA ARG A 909 -45.45 52.15 -11.02
C ARG A 909 -46.27 53.25 -10.36
N ASP A 910 -47.13 52.87 -9.41
CA ASP A 910 -48.05 53.81 -8.77
C ASP A 910 -47.34 54.69 -7.73
N MET A 911 -46.31 54.16 -7.08
CA MET A 911 -45.59 54.83 -5.98
C MET A 911 -44.51 55.79 -6.49
N PHE A 912 -43.89 55.50 -7.62
CA PHE A 912 -42.80 56.29 -8.20
C PHE A 912 -43.26 57.03 -9.46
N LEU A 913 -43.63 56.31 -10.52
CA LEU A 913 -43.89 56.91 -11.84
C LEU A 913 -45.15 57.78 -11.87
N VAL A 914 -46.23 57.39 -11.19
CA VAL A 914 -47.49 58.15 -11.16
C VAL A 914 -47.40 59.34 -10.19
N GLN A 915 -46.70 59.20 -9.06
CA GLN A 915 -46.59 60.28 -8.07
C GLN A 915 -45.61 61.39 -8.47
N LEU A 916 -44.53 61.05 -9.19
CA LEU A 916 -43.50 62.03 -9.54
C LEU A 916 -44.10 63.23 -10.28
N TYR A 917 -43.93 64.42 -9.69
CA TYR A 917 -44.43 65.70 -10.19
C TYR A 917 -45.93 65.78 -10.50
N ASN A 918 -46.75 64.89 -9.94
CA ASN A 918 -48.19 64.95 -10.15
C ASN A 918 -48.80 66.17 -9.43
N GLY A 919 -49.40 67.08 -10.20
CA GLY A 919 -49.99 68.33 -9.70
C GLY A 919 -48.98 69.48 -9.62
N THR A 920 -48.01 69.41 -8.70
CA THR A 920 -46.98 70.46 -8.53
C THR A 920 -45.64 69.85 -8.14
N VAL A 921 -44.53 70.41 -8.63
CA VAL A 921 -43.17 69.92 -8.33
C VAL A 921 -42.86 70.01 -6.83
N GLU A 922 -43.18 71.13 -6.18
CA GLU A 922 -42.95 71.33 -4.73
C GLU A 922 -43.70 70.30 -3.86
N GLY A 923 -44.92 69.90 -4.27
CA GLY A 923 -45.74 68.92 -3.56
C GLY A 923 -45.32 67.46 -3.78
N ALA A 924 -44.56 67.16 -4.83
CA ALA A 924 -44.26 65.80 -5.30
C ALA A 924 -42.75 65.62 -5.60
N ARG A 925 -41.91 66.15 -4.71
CA ARG A 925 -40.44 66.05 -4.74
C ARG A 925 -39.97 64.60 -4.71
N LEU A 926 -38.87 64.32 -5.42
CA LEU A 926 -38.30 62.98 -5.55
C LEU A 926 -37.87 62.36 -4.21
N GLU A 927 -37.38 63.17 -3.27
CA GLU A 927 -36.92 62.73 -1.94
C GLU A 927 -37.98 61.89 -1.19
N ARG A 928 -39.27 62.19 -1.38
CA ARG A 928 -40.38 61.43 -0.76
C ARG A 928 -40.58 60.05 -1.35
N LEU A 929 -40.10 59.81 -2.58
CA LEU A 929 -40.31 58.57 -3.33
C LEU A 929 -39.13 57.61 -3.20
N LEU A 930 -37.94 58.10 -2.85
CA LEU A 930 -36.71 57.31 -2.71
C LEU A 930 -36.79 56.16 -1.69
N PRO A 931 -37.48 56.27 -0.53
CA PRO A 931 -37.61 55.15 0.41
C PRO A 931 -38.24 53.89 -0.22
N HIS A 932 -39.08 54.05 -1.24
CA HIS A 932 -39.66 52.91 -1.96
C HIS A 932 -38.65 52.20 -2.86
N ILE A 933 -37.72 52.96 -3.48
CA ILE A 933 -36.61 52.37 -4.23
C ILE A 933 -35.62 51.70 -3.27
N ASP A 934 -35.33 52.32 -2.13
CA ASP A 934 -34.39 51.81 -1.13
C ASP A 934 -34.82 50.44 -0.57
N SER A 935 -36.10 50.26 -0.22
CA SER A 935 -36.63 48.97 0.24
C SER A 935 -36.47 47.86 -0.81
N VAL A 936 -36.60 48.19 -2.10
CA VAL A 936 -36.36 47.24 -3.20
C VAL A 936 -34.87 46.95 -3.35
N LEU A 937 -34.00 47.97 -3.26
CA LEU A 937 -32.56 47.79 -3.32
C LEU A 937 -32.05 46.92 -2.16
N GLU A 938 -32.57 47.06 -0.94
CA GLU A 938 -32.24 46.20 0.19
C GLU A 938 -32.57 44.72 -0.12
N THR A 939 -33.76 44.48 -0.69
CA THR A 939 -34.17 43.13 -1.11
C THR A 939 -33.26 42.57 -2.20
N VAL A 940 -32.93 43.36 -3.22
CA VAL A 940 -32.07 42.95 -4.34
C VAL A 940 -30.64 42.68 -3.86
N CYS A 941 -30.05 43.59 -3.09
CA CYS A 941 -28.69 43.46 -2.55
C CYS A 941 -28.56 42.27 -1.60
N SER A 942 -29.61 41.92 -0.84
CA SER A 942 -29.61 40.73 0.02
C SER A 942 -29.57 39.41 -0.78
N LEU A 943 -30.01 39.42 -2.04
CA LEU A 943 -30.14 38.24 -2.89
C LEU A 943 -29.06 38.14 -3.97
N SER A 944 -28.54 39.24 -4.50
CA SER A 944 -27.52 39.25 -5.56
C SER A 944 -26.12 38.85 -5.04
N TYR A 945 -25.27 38.36 -5.93
CA TYR A 945 -23.82 38.21 -5.64
C TYR A 945 -23.10 39.55 -5.68
N GLU A 946 -21.98 39.69 -4.98
CA GLU A 946 -21.16 40.92 -5.00
C GLU A 946 -20.78 41.33 -6.43
N ASP A 947 -20.35 40.37 -7.27
CA ASP A 947 -19.97 40.59 -8.67
C ASP A 947 -21.12 41.08 -9.58
N SER A 948 -22.37 40.74 -9.24
CA SER A 948 -23.55 41.04 -10.07
C SER A 948 -24.42 42.14 -9.50
N ARG A 949 -24.25 42.47 -8.21
CA ARG A 949 -25.01 43.49 -7.49
C ARG A 949 -24.98 44.83 -8.22
N ASP A 950 -23.79 45.33 -8.52
CA ASP A 950 -23.61 46.64 -9.15
C ASP A 950 -24.27 46.69 -10.54
N MET A 951 -24.28 45.57 -11.27
CA MET A 951 -24.93 45.48 -12.58
C MET A 951 -26.46 45.53 -12.47
N VAL A 952 -27.04 44.93 -11.42
CA VAL A 952 -28.50 45.00 -11.18
C VAL A 952 -28.89 46.39 -10.67
N VAL A 953 -28.14 46.95 -9.73
CA VAL A 953 -28.37 48.30 -9.21
C VAL A 953 -28.24 49.33 -10.34
N LEU A 954 -27.27 49.16 -11.24
CA LEU A 954 -27.15 49.98 -12.45
C LEU A 954 -28.39 49.88 -13.33
N SER A 955 -28.95 48.68 -13.51
CA SER A 955 -30.18 48.52 -14.30
C SER A 955 -31.36 49.23 -13.66
N ILE A 956 -31.48 49.21 -12.34
CA ILE A 956 -32.53 49.95 -11.60
C ILE A 956 -32.30 51.45 -11.72
N CYS A 957 -31.06 51.92 -11.56
CA CYS A 957 -30.67 53.32 -11.75
C CYS A 957 -31.02 53.82 -13.16
N ARG A 958 -30.64 53.06 -14.20
CA ARG A 958 -30.98 53.35 -15.59
C ARG A 958 -32.50 53.43 -15.79
N SER A 959 -33.26 52.47 -15.25
CA SER A 959 -34.72 52.49 -15.36
C SER A 959 -35.37 53.63 -14.57
N ALA A 960 -34.79 54.05 -13.44
CA ALA A 960 -35.27 55.19 -12.65
C ALA A 960 -35.03 56.52 -13.39
N LEU A 961 -33.86 56.67 -14.00
CA LEU A 961 -33.53 57.82 -14.86
C LEU A 961 -34.35 57.83 -16.15
N GLU A 962 -34.60 56.66 -16.74
CA GLU A 962 -35.52 56.53 -17.89
C GLU A 962 -36.95 56.93 -17.51
N ALA A 963 -37.42 56.50 -16.33
CA ALA A 963 -38.71 56.93 -15.79
C ALA A 963 -38.75 58.44 -15.53
N TYR A 964 -37.68 59.02 -14.97
CA TYR A 964 -37.55 60.46 -14.77
C TYR A 964 -37.68 61.22 -16.10
N VAL A 965 -36.89 60.85 -17.10
CA VAL A 965 -36.97 61.42 -18.46
C VAL A 965 -38.38 61.28 -19.05
N ARG A 966 -39.02 60.13 -18.83
CA ARG A 966 -40.37 59.88 -19.33
C ARG A 966 -41.41 60.76 -18.65
N VAL A 967 -41.27 61.06 -17.36
CA VAL A 967 -42.14 62.04 -16.68
C VAL A 967 -41.93 63.44 -17.25
N LEU A 968 -40.71 63.80 -17.65
CA LEU A 968 -40.40 65.10 -18.26
C LEU A 968 -40.95 65.26 -19.68
N LEU A 969 -41.00 64.21 -20.48
CA LEU A 969 -41.36 64.28 -21.90
C LEU A 969 -42.77 63.77 -22.21
N ASP A 970 -43.21 62.74 -21.49
CA ASP A 970 -44.45 62.00 -21.72
C ASP A 970 -45.26 61.97 -20.40
N GLY A 971 -45.24 63.10 -19.67
CA GLY A 971 -45.80 63.22 -18.31
C GLY A 971 -47.32 63.36 -18.24
N GLY A 972 -47.97 63.68 -19.37
CA GLY A 972 -49.40 63.95 -19.45
C GLY A 972 -49.80 65.38 -19.04
N PRO A 973 -51.09 65.74 -19.19
CA PRO A 973 -51.58 67.12 -19.04
C PRO A 973 -51.50 67.67 -17.61
N THR A 974 -51.31 66.81 -16.60
CA THR A 974 -51.18 67.19 -15.19
C THR A 974 -49.78 67.71 -14.83
N ARG A 975 -48.80 67.59 -15.74
CA ARG A 975 -47.40 67.93 -15.50
C ARG A 975 -46.98 69.04 -16.45
N ALA A 976 -46.94 70.26 -15.94
CA ALA A 976 -46.36 71.40 -16.65
C ALA A 976 -45.41 72.13 -15.70
N PHE A 977 -44.28 72.60 -16.22
CA PHE A 977 -43.15 73.12 -15.44
C PHE A 977 -42.92 74.61 -15.74
N SER A 978 -42.83 75.41 -14.69
CA SER A 978 -42.45 76.82 -14.73
C SER A 978 -40.95 76.98 -14.49
N ASP A 979 -40.38 78.15 -14.77
CA ASP A 979 -38.93 78.34 -14.59
C ASP A 979 -38.48 78.17 -13.12
N SER A 980 -39.35 78.43 -12.14
CA SER A 980 -39.09 78.13 -10.72
C SER A 980 -39.08 76.62 -10.43
N ASP A 981 -39.91 75.84 -11.14
CA ASP A 981 -39.95 74.38 -10.97
C ASP A 981 -38.65 73.71 -11.43
N ILE A 982 -37.98 74.27 -12.45
CA ILE A 982 -36.75 73.71 -13.04
C ILE A 982 -35.63 73.60 -12.00
N THR A 983 -35.45 74.63 -11.16
CA THR A 983 -34.43 74.62 -10.10
C THR A 983 -34.64 73.46 -9.11
N LEU A 984 -35.89 73.20 -8.73
CA LEU A 984 -36.25 72.09 -7.85
C LEU A 984 -36.05 70.72 -8.54
N MET A 985 -36.23 70.66 -9.86
CA MET A 985 -36.01 69.46 -10.67
C MET A 985 -34.51 69.14 -10.86
N GLU A 986 -33.65 70.17 -10.97
CA GLU A 986 -32.19 70.01 -10.98
C GLU A 986 -31.65 69.50 -9.64
N GLU A 987 -32.20 70.02 -8.53
CA GLU A 987 -31.94 69.48 -7.20
C GLU A 987 -32.37 68.02 -7.10
N ASP A 988 -33.59 67.67 -7.53
CA ASP A 988 -34.10 66.30 -7.50
C ASP A 988 -33.26 65.34 -8.35
N LEU A 989 -32.80 65.75 -9.53
CA LEU A 989 -31.86 64.95 -10.32
C LEU A 989 -30.53 64.75 -9.58
N SER A 990 -30.03 65.76 -8.87
CA SER A 990 -28.81 65.64 -8.07
C SER A 990 -29.00 64.67 -6.90
N ILE A 991 -30.14 64.74 -6.20
CA ILE A 991 -30.51 63.81 -5.13
C ILE A 991 -30.58 62.37 -5.67
N LEU A 992 -31.17 62.15 -6.85
CA LEU A 992 -31.25 60.81 -7.46
C LEU A 992 -29.85 60.22 -7.75
N LYS A 993 -28.94 61.05 -8.25
CA LYS A 993 -27.56 60.61 -8.54
C LYS A 993 -26.82 60.25 -7.25
N GLU A 994 -26.85 61.13 -6.26
CA GLU A 994 -26.19 60.89 -4.97
C GLU A 994 -26.80 59.67 -4.23
N PHE A 995 -28.11 59.42 -4.37
CA PHE A 995 -28.77 58.23 -3.84
C PHE A 995 -28.17 56.92 -4.37
N PHE A 996 -27.91 56.82 -5.69
CA PHE A 996 -27.30 55.62 -6.27
C PHE A 996 -25.78 55.54 -6.07
N ILE A 997 -25.10 56.67 -5.80
CA ILE A 997 -23.69 56.70 -5.42
C ILE A 997 -23.51 56.25 -3.97
N ALA A 998 -24.47 56.57 -3.10
CA ALA A 998 -24.53 56.18 -1.69
C ALA A 998 -23.20 56.40 -0.95
N ASP A 999 -22.67 57.62 -0.98
CA ASP A 999 -21.39 58.01 -0.35
C ASP A 999 -20.18 57.13 -0.72
N GLY A 1000 -20.24 56.43 -1.87
CA GLY A 1000 -19.20 55.54 -2.37
C GLY A 1000 -19.41 54.06 -2.05
N GLU A 1001 -20.47 53.70 -1.32
CA GLU A 1001 -20.86 52.30 -1.08
C GLU A 1001 -21.73 51.71 -2.21
N GLY A 1002 -22.28 52.58 -3.09
CA GLY A 1002 -23.13 52.24 -4.22
C GLY A 1002 -22.39 52.15 -5.56
N LEU A 1003 -22.98 52.74 -6.60
CA LEU A 1003 -22.43 52.73 -7.96
C LEU A 1003 -21.29 53.74 -8.15
N PRO A 1004 -20.32 53.47 -9.05
CA PRO A 1004 -19.29 54.44 -9.40
C PRO A 1004 -19.88 55.74 -9.96
N ARG A 1005 -19.42 56.89 -9.43
CA ARG A 1005 -19.91 58.22 -9.83
C ARG A 1005 -19.87 58.46 -11.34
N SER A 1006 -18.81 58.00 -12.01
CA SER A 1006 -18.67 58.13 -13.48
C SER A 1006 -19.78 57.43 -14.26
N LEU A 1007 -20.24 56.29 -13.76
CA LEU A 1007 -21.28 55.48 -14.40
C LEU A 1007 -22.66 56.10 -14.20
N VAL A 1008 -22.95 56.57 -12.98
CA VAL A 1008 -24.21 57.28 -12.67
C VAL A 1008 -24.31 58.58 -13.48
N GLU A 1009 -23.23 59.35 -13.59
CA GLU A 1009 -23.23 60.59 -14.36
C GLU A 1009 -23.42 60.34 -15.86
N GLN A 1010 -22.91 59.21 -16.38
CA GLN A 1010 -23.12 58.79 -17.75
C GLN A 1010 -24.59 58.44 -18.03
N GLU A 1011 -25.24 57.67 -17.15
CA GLU A 1011 -26.66 57.33 -17.28
C GLU A 1011 -27.56 58.56 -17.11
N ALA A 1012 -27.20 59.50 -16.22
CA ALA A 1012 -27.97 60.71 -15.96
C ALA A 1012 -27.83 61.79 -17.05
N LYS A 1013 -26.90 61.60 -18.01
CA LYS A 1013 -26.59 62.58 -19.06
C LYS A 1013 -27.84 63.03 -19.83
N GLN A 1014 -28.67 62.08 -20.28
CA GLN A 1014 -29.88 62.39 -21.04
C GLN A 1014 -30.89 63.20 -20.21
N ALA A 1015 -31.05 62.86 -18.93
CA ALA A 1015 -31.95 63.59 -18.03
C ALA A 1015 -31.49 65.04 -17.83
N LYS A 1016 -30.18 65.24 -17.64
CA LYS A 1016 -29.58 66.57 -17.50
C LYS A 1016 -29.78 67.39 -18.77
N GLU A 1017 -29.48 66.81 -19.93
CA GLU A 1017 -29.63 67.46 -21.23
C GLU A 1017 -31.09 67.90 -21.51
N ILE A 1018 -32.08 67.12 -21.08
CA ILE A 1018 -33.50 67.50 -21.21
C ILE A 1018 -33.86 68.63 -20.24
N LEU A 1019 -33.33 68.63 -19.01
CA LEU A 1019 -33.53 69.75 -18.08
C LEU A 1019 -32.90 71.04 -18.60
N ASP A 1020 -31.72 70.97 -19.21
CA ASP A 1020 -31.06 72.12 -19.84
C ASP A 1020 -31.96 72.75 -20.93
N LEU A 1021 -32.73 71.94 -21.68
CA LEU A 1021 -33.72 72.45 -22.65
C LEU A 1021 -34.87 73.20 -21.97
N TYR A 1022 -35.34 72.75 -20.81
CA TYR A 1022 -36.38 73.48 -20.07
C TYR A 1022 -35.91 74.86 -19.61
N SER A 1023 -34.61 75.03 -19.32
CA SER A 1023 -34.01 76.30 -18.89
C SER A 1023 -33.90 77.35 -20.01
N LEU A 1024 -34.11 76.95 -21.27
CA LEU A 1024 -34.11 77.87 -22.40
C LEU A 1024 -35.44 78.66 -22.50
N GLU A 1025 -35.34 79.85 -23.10
CA GLU A 1025 -36.51 80.65 -23.46
C GLU A 1025 -37.31 79.95 -24.57
N SER A 1026 -38.64 80.02 -24.51
CA SER A 1026 -39.52 79.33 -25.48
C SER A 1026 -39.26 79.74 -26.93
N GLU A 1027 -38.83 80.98 -27.18
CA GLU A 1027 -38.50 81.48 -28.52
C GLU A 1027 -37.30 80.75 -29.12
N MET A 1028 -36.27 80.49 -28.31
CA MET A 1028 -35.09 79.72 -28.71
C MET A 1028 -35.46 78.27 -29.01
N LEU A 1029 -36.27 77.63 -28.15
CA LEU A 1029 -36.75 76.26 -28.36
C LEU A 1029 -37.58 76.13 -29.64
N ILE A 1030 -38.44 77.12 -29.94
CA ILE A 1030 -39.20 77.17 -31.18
C ILE A 1030 -38.25 77.28 -32.38
N GLN A 1031 -37.23 78.14 -32.33
CA GLN A 1031 -36.27 78.26 -33.42
C GLN A 1031 -35.50 76.95 -33.65
N MET A 1032 -35.01 76.32 -32.58
CA MET A 1032 -34.36 75.01 -32.63
C MET A 1032 -35.28 73.95 -33.23
N LEU A 1033 -36.56 73.95 -32.88
CA LEU A 1033 -37.56 73.01 -33.42
C LEU A 1033 -37.81 73.23 -34.91
N MET A 1034 -37.89 74.48 -35.36
CA MET A 1034 -38.05 74.79 -36.78
C MET A 1034 -36.84 74.32 -37.59
N THR A 1035 -35.63 74.59 -37.11
CA THR A 1035 -34.39 74.10 -37.74
C THR A 1035 -34.31 72.57 -37.76
N ALA A 1036 -34.67 71.89 -36.66
CA ALA A 1036 -34.70 70.44 -36.60
C ALA A 1036 -35.75 69.83 -37.55
N SER A 1037 -36.92 70.46 -37.67
CA SER A 1037 -37.98 70.01 -38.57
C SER A 1037 -37.61 70.17 -40.05
N GLU A 1038 -36.87 71.23 -40.39
CA GLU A 1038 -36.30 71.43 -41.73
C GLU A 1038 -35.26 70.35 -42.07
N LEU A 1039 -34.42 69.95 -41.12
CA LEU A 1039 -33.43 68.89 -41.30
C LEU A 1039 -34.07 67.51 -41.49
N ILE A 1040 -35.19 67.23 -40.83
CA ILE A 1040 -35.97 65.99 -41.02
C ILE A 1040 -36.58 65.93 -42.42
N ASN A 1041 -37.11 67.05 -42.92
CA ASN A 1041 -37.65 67.14 -44.28
C ASN A 1041 -36.57 66.97 -45.38
N MET A 1042 -35.29 67.13 -45.03
CA MET A 1042 -34.13 66.90 -45.93
C MET A 1042 -33.57 65.47 -45.89
N GLY A 1043 -34.23 64.53 -45.21
CA GLY A 1043 -33.93 63.08 -45.31
C GLY A 1043 -32.78 62.56 -44.44
N VAL A 1044 -32.31 63.34 -43.46
CA VAL A 1044 -31.27 62.91 -42.50
C VAL A 1044 -31.96 62.43 -41.22
N SER A 1045 -32.58 61.25 -41.23
CA SER A 1045 -33.17 60.67 -40.01
C SER A 1045 -32.19 59.76 -39.28
N SER A 1046 -31.98 59.97 -37.98
CA SER A 1046 -31.38 58.98 -37.08
C SER A 1046 -32.49 58.45 -36.17
N GLU A 1047 -32.62 57.12 -36.05
CA GLU A 1047 -33.61 56.43 -35.21
C GLU A 1047 -33.36 56.58 -33.68
N GLN A 1048 -32.38 57.38 -33.28
CA GLN A 1048 -32.04 57.65 -31.88
C GLN A 1048 -32.50 59.05 -31.49
N ARG A 1049 -33.31 59.16 -30.44
CA ARG A 1049 -33.77 60.43 -29.82
C ARG A 1049 -32.56 61.27 -29.41
N ARG A 1050 -32.12 62.21 -30.25
CA ARG A 1050 -31.07 63.20 -29.91
C ARG A 1050 -31.71 64.42 -29.22
N LEU A 1051 -30.92 65.24 -28.53
CA LEU A 1051 -31.38 66.51 -27.90
C LEU A 1051 -32.19 67.39 -28.86
N GLU A 1052 -31.73 67.44 -30.10
CA GLU A 1052 -32.23 68.32 -31.16
C GLU A 1052 -33.32 67.63 -32.00
N ASP A 1053 -33.77 66.45 -31.58
CA ASP A 1053 -34.88 65.78 -32.23
C ASP A 1053 -36.15 66.63 -32.08
N ALA A 1054 -36.79 66.96 -33.20
CA ALA A 1054 -38.02 67.73 -33.24
C ALA A 1054 -39.10 67.12 -32.31
N GLN A 1055 -39.11 65.79 -32.18
CA GLN A 1055 -40.02 65.08 -31.28
C GLN A 1055 -39.77 65.36 -29.79
N THR A 1056 -38.52 65.55 -29.38
CA THR A 1056 -38.15 65.91 -27.99
C THR A 1056 -38.50 67.36 -27.71
N LEU A 1057 -38.16 68.26 -28.64
CA LEU A 1057 -38.42 69.70 -28.52
C LEU A 1057 -39.92 70.02 -28.46
N VAL A 1058 -40.75 69.36 -29.27
CA VAL A 1058 -42.23 69.50 -29.19
C VAL A 1058 -42.75 69.08 -27.82
N ARG A 1059 -42.26 67.95 -27.27
CA ARG A 1059 -42.66 67.46 -25.95
C ARG A 1059 -42.26 68.40 -24.82
N VAL A 1060 -41.04 68.93 -24.85
CA VAL A 1060 -40.58 69.96 -23.90
C VAL A 1060 -41.47 71.20 -23.97
N LEU A 1061 -41.80 71.69 -25.18
CA LEU A 1061 -42.71 72.83 -25.36
C LEU A 1061 -44.14 72.54 -24.85
N CYS A 1062 -44.63 71.30 -24.95
CA CYS A 1062 -45.96 70.92 -24.45
C CYS A 1062 -46.05 71.01 -22.92
N HIS A 1063 -44.95 70.69 -22.24
CA HIS A 1063 -44.84 70.65 -20.79
C HIS A 1063 -44.28 71.95 -20.18
N LYS A 1064 -43.79 72.91 -20.96
CA LYS A 1064 -43.34 74.23 -20.44
C LYS A 1064 -44.56 75.13 -20.17
N LYS A 1065 -44.65 75.69 -18.95
CA LYS A 1065 -45.71 76.65 -18.52
C LYS A 1065 -45.47 78.04 -19.11
N ASP A 1066 -45.54 78.16 -20.43
CA ASP A 1066 -45.32 79.42 -21.13
C ASP A 1066 -46.41 79.71 -22.19
N ARG A 1067 -46.82 80.97 -22.27
CA ARG A 1067 -47.87 81.42 -23.18
C ARG A 1067 -47.40 81.46 -24.64
N ASN A 1068 -46.11 81.75 -24.89
CA ASN A 1068 -45.57 81.79 -26.24
C ASN A 1068 -45.46 80.36 -26.82
N ALA A 1069 -44.98 79.41 -26.01
CA ALA A 1069 -44.99 77.99 -26.35
C ALA A 1069 -46.41 77.48 -26.67
N SER A 1070 -47.40 77.75 -25.80
CA SER A 1070 -48.80 77.33 -26.01
C SER A 1070 -49.42 77.94 -27.29
N LYS A 1071 -49.15 79.22 -27.58
CA LYS A 1071 -49.62 79.87 -28.83
C LYS A 1071 -48.99 79.24 -30.07
N PHE A 1072 -47.71 78.92 -30.03
CA PHE A 1072 -47.01 78.28 -31.14
C PHE A 1072 -47.58 76.87 -31.41
N LEU A 1073 -47.70 76.04 -30.37
CA LEU A 1073 -48.26 74.69 -30.48
C LEU A 1073 -49.69 74.69 -30.99
N LYS A 1074 -50.51 75.68 -30.58
CA LYS A 1074 -51.87 75.86 -31.13
C LYS A 1074 -51.86 76.14 -32.62
N ARG A 1075 -50.93 76.98 -33.10
CA ARG A 1075 -50.90 77.44 -34.50
C ARG A 1075 -50.30 76.42 -35.46
N GLN A 1076 -49.23 75.72 -35.04
CA GLN A 1076 -48.48 74.83 -35.92
C GLN A 1076 -48.91 73.37 -35.81
N TYR A 1077 -49.39 72.92 -34.64
CA TYR A 1077 -49.69 71.51 -34.37
C TYR A 1077 -51.16 71.27 -33.97
N GLU A 1078 -51.99 72.32 -33.87
CA GLU A 1078 -53.41 72.25 -33.51
C GLU A 1078 -53.70 71.49 -32.19
N LEU A 1079 -52.75 71.48 -31.25
CA LEU A 1079 -52.88 70.69 -30.02
C LEU A 1079 -53.99 71.21 -29.08
N PRO A 1080 -54.76 70.30 -28.43
CA PRO A 1080 -55.83 70.66 -27.49
C PRO A 1080 -55.28 71.21 -26.17
N MET A 1081 -56.11 71.98 -25.45
CA MET A 1081 -55.74 72.48 -24.12
C MET A 1081 -55.67 71.35 -23.10
N SER A 1082 -54.71 71.41 -22.19
CA SER A 1082 -54.63 70.48 -21.04
C SER A 1082 -55.94 70.44 -20.22
N SER A 1083 -56.67 71.55 -20.11
CA SER A 1083 -57.99 71.62 -19.46
C SER A 1083 -59.17 71.05 -20.27
N GLU A 1084 -59.02 70.91 -21.59
CA GLU A 1084 -60.02 70.31 -22.51
C GLU A 1084 -59.86 68.79 -22.62
N TYR A 1085 -58.84 68.24 -21.95
CA TYR A 1085 -58.57 66.82 -21.89
C TYR A 1085 -59.61 66.10 -21.02
N GLU A 1086 -60.88 66.10 -21.47
CA GLU A 1086 -61.98 65.22 -21.02
C GLU A 1086 -63.29 65.32 -21.83
N ASP A 1087 -63.45 66.19 -22.85
CA ASP A 1087 -64.79 66.42 -23.44
C ASP A 1087 -65.27 65.39 -24.50
N VAL A 1088 -64.52 64.33 -24.82
CA VAL A 1088 -64.86 63.43 -25.96
C VAL A 1088 -65.51 62.10 -25.55
N THR A 1089 -65.68 61.77 -24.26
CA THR A 1089 -66.24 60.45 -23.85
C THR A 1089 -67.57 60.48 -23.10
N SER A 1090 -68.26 61.62 -23.03
CA SER A 1090 -69.61 61.70 -22.44
C SER A 1090 -70.76 61.62 -23.45
N ASN A 1091 -70.51 61.15 -24.67
CA ASN A 1091 -71.56 60.93 -25.68
C ASN A 1091 -71.39 59.58 -26.40
N LEU A 1092 -71.76 58.50 -25.73
CA LEU A 1092 -72.36 57.31 -26.34
C LEU A 1092 -73.36 56.72 -25.31
N PRO A 1093 -74.53 56.24 -25.76
CA PRO A 1093 -75.65 55.86 -24.89
C PRO A 1093 -75.37 54.69 -23.96
#